data_AF-A0A1H0E104-F1
#
_entry.id   AF-A0A1H0E104-F1
#
_cell.length_a   1.000
_cell.length_b   1.000
_cell.length_c   1.000
_cell.angle_alpha   90.00
_cell.angle_beta   90.00
_cell.angle_gamma   90.00
#
_symmetry.space_group_name_H-M   'P 1'
#
loop_
_entity.id
_entity.type
_entity.pdbx_description
1 polymer ?
#
loop_
_entity_poly.entity_id
_entity_poly.type
_entity_poly.pdbx_seq_one_letter_code
_entity_poly.pdbx_strand_id
1 'polypeptide(L)'
;MTTAPGRTPAARLIAEQRTDQPDVVRLAQSLSLTAQAEPYVVREARLRFLPSSSTGLEAQLWFSPLVEAADSRALVLDPEVASALRWELAEGDRDFLASVRGFTERAHREAPLAVRTFESLLWSATAEQVPSEARVRRALAPFLAHVLAGGAEALEASRWALRYLPRLPAAVRDSAPARRLVIVAAERLGLDLGAEGDGEEAGPETEAVRRLVHGEVDIGVRATPEGVVLSRPPERDALVCQVSGAARVRLRMRAALPGASWHQVDLHEHTTVEARLDVVVAARFDGTVDGGRAELGDTVRSAWSGESGAVSVTAGDRTALRIDAGDRVLSAELPEPPGLLAVADDGPPRAAAAGDLGLQVVTAALDGSGEVTPRGWVPSPAGLGWTTLSGPVRPRVALCVAQGRQVHLLEEGDPARVLLRLAHEADVVRLWSSMRAGLLAVADAEGRVVVHRLAPDGAVTTRQLCGPGPRVTALAGEPEGGALAWATEDGRVLRAGGGPVPGDEGAVPGSGGAPVVLGTLARPAVSLALSPAAGLVVAADGGRRVHRLPWHPEPQPGGSGEPLPAGAPLPFRVREVFAAEGDRLVLVGSGGPVEIRAEDGRGHLVLPDAAATPVTTAGPAWLRSSIGATLPPAAAPSAELLRSARRFGVGHLHVAGDLLEDGSALAAAASRAGDAGVRLIADLPAAPADSPGDLLVTARRLLDLPLDGLRLTAAQAWPAALVHDLRHLVDAYPHAALIAALAPPAAPAGSAEVPDRPSHLGGTSRGDAPAPPEVVDGAHLTVGGPAAELLRRVPGDRGWALPDAASYADTCRLLALPGCREVPYRLLVADDGHSAALRGLLAARSRQQALALGGATPALAEPVPGVAAVWRRHGSEAVLCLTNTSGTQRTLRVPARPEEPELLVLAEAVADGASAPAPSPPGAAPTVLHAANGAFTVVLAPGRTLWLSAWDSDGTHRFPALAHTYGLPSD
;
A
#
# COMPACT_ATOMS: atom_id res chain seq x y z
N MET A 1 3.12 34.34 12.59
CA MET A 1 2.87 34.80 13.97
C MET A 1 3.33 36.23 14.12
N THR A 2 2.39 37.17 14.18
CA THR A 2 2.61 38.61 14.40
C THR A 2 1.79 39.04 15.62
N THR A 3 2.50 39.60 16.61
CA THR A 3 2.08 40.58 17.63
C THR A 3 0.62 40.60 18.12
N ALA A 4 0.46 40.46 19.44
CA ALA A 4 -0.77 40.63 20.22
C ALA A 4 -1.63 41.86 19.83
N PRO A 5 -2.95 41.63 19.62
CA PRO A 5 -3.98 42.49 20.20
C PRO A 5 -5.22 41.65 20.59
N GLY A 6 -5.12 40.86 21.67
CA GLY A 6 -6.22 39.99 22.14
C GLY A 6 -6.74 40.31 23.54
N ARG A 7 -6.25 41.36 24.22
CA ARG A 7 -6.65 41.65 25.62
C ARG A 7 -8.02 42.32 25.76
N THR A 8 -8.63 42.73 24.66
CA THR A 8 -9.82 43.58 24.62
C THR A 8 -11.18 42.90 24.88
N PRO A 9 -11.41 41.58 24.67
CA PRO A 9 -12.70 40.95 24.97
C PRO A 9 -12.89 40.62 26.46
N ALA A 10 -11.98 39.84 27.08
CA ALA A 10 -12.15 39.37 28.46
C ALA A 10 -12.05 40.49 29.51
N ALA A 11 -11.09 41.41 29.36
CA ALA A 11 -10.96 42.55 30.29
C ALA A 11 -12.18 43.48 30.22
N ARG A 12 -12.77 43.64 29.02
CA ARG A 12 -13.99 44.40 28.81
C ARG A 12 -15.19 43.70 29.44
N LEU A 13 -15.36 42.39 29.22
CA LEU A 13 -16.42 41.59 29.85
C LEU A 13 -16.34 41.66 31.38
N ILE A 14 -15.14 41.57 31.96
CA ILE A 14 -14.92 41.72 33.40
C ILE A 14 -15.30 43.14 33.86
N ALA A 15 -14.91 44.20 33.12
CA ALA A 15 -15.22 45.58 33.48
C ALA A 15 -16.72 45.89 33.40
N GLU A 16 -17.41 45.40 32.37
CA GLU A 16 -18.86 45.50 32.20
C GLU A 16 -19.56 44.78 33.37
N GLN A 17 -19.22 43.52 33.61
CA GLN A 17 -19.81 42.75 34.72
C GLN A 17 -19.50 43.36 36.09
N ARG A 18 -18.33 43.98 36.27
CA ARG A 18 -17.94 44.65 37.53
C ARG A 18 -18.76 45.92 37.78
N THR A 19 -19.17 46.60 36.72
CA THR A 19 -20.01 47.81 36.81
C THR A 19 -21.42 47.43 37.27
N ASP A 20 -21.97 46.36 36.71
CA ASP A 20 -23.36 45.95 36.98
C ASP A 20 -23.50 45.05 38.22
N GLN A 21 -22.55 44.14 38.42
CA GLN A 21 -22.60 43.07 39.42
C GLN A 21 -21.19 42.80 40.02
N PRO A 22 -20.64 43.73 40.82
CA PRO A 22 -19.28 43.63 41.35
C PRO A 22 -19.05 42.37 42.21
N ASP A 23 -20.06 41.93 42.95
CA ASP A 23 -19.98 40.74 43.79
C ASP A 23 -19.85 39.44 42.96
N VAL A 24 -20.41 39.39 41.75
CA VAL A 24 -20.26 38.23 40.83
C VAL A 24 -18.81 38.13 40.38
N VAL A 25 -18.20 39.26 40.01
CA VAL A 25 -16.78 39.31 39.62
C VAL A 25 -15.89 38.92 40.80
N ARG A 26 -16.22 39.37 42.02
CA ARG A 26 -15.46 39.01 43.22
C ARG A 26 -15.57 37.51 43.55
N LEU A 27 -16.75 36.92 43.38
CA LEU A 27 -16.96 35.48 43.54
C LEU A 27 -16.18 34.69 42.47
N ALA A 28 -16.27 35.10 41.20
CA ALA A 28 -15.48 34.51 40.10
C ALA A 28 -13.98 34.61 40.36
N GLN A 29 -13.49 35.75 40.86
CA GLN A 29 -12.09 35.95 41.24
C GLN A 29 -11.64 35.00 42.36
N SER A 30 -12.51 34.71 43.34
CA SER A 30 -12.21 33.73 44.39
C SER A 30 -12.20 32.27 43.90
N LEU A 31 -12.74 32.02 42.72
CA LEU A 31 -12.78 30.71 42.07
C LEU A 31 -11.75 30.59 40.92
N SER A 32 -11.00 31.64 40.60
CA SER A 32 -10.13 31.67 39.42
C SER A 32 -8.91 30.73 39.48
N LEU A 33 -8.62 30.17 40.67
CA LEU A 33 -7.61 29.13 40.89
C LEU A 33 -8.19 27.71 40.84
N THR A 34 -9.51 27.54 40.74
CA THR A 34 -10.16 26.22 40.66
C THR A 34 -10.14 25.70 39.23
N ALA A 35 -9.95 24.38 39.05
CA ALA A 35 -10.06 23.74 37.74
C ALA A 35 -11.51 23.74 37.23
N GLN A 36 -12.43 23.49 38.15
CA GLN A 36 -13.88 23.55 38.02
C GLN A 36 -14.45 23.80 39.43
N ALA A 37 -15.61 24.44 39.53
CA ALA A 37 -16.24 24.70 40.83
C ALA A 37 -17.59 23.98 40.93
N GLU A 38 -17.66 23.02 41.85
CA GLU A 38 -18.89 22.27 42.17
C GLU A 38 -19.84 23.17 42.98
N PRO A 39 -21.17 22.93 42.99
CA PRO A 39 -22.15 23.75 43.72
C PRO A 39 -21.78 24.04 45.18
N TYR A 40 -21.24 23.07 45.91
CA TYR A 40 -20.81 23.29 47.29
C TYR A 40 -19.55 24.16 47.38
N VAL A 41 -18.63 24.08 46.41
CA VAL A 41 -17.42 24.91 46.35
C VAL A 41 -17.80 26.37 46.09
N VAL A 42 -18.73 26.62 45.17
CA VAL A 42 -19.23 27.98 44.90
C VAL A 42 -19.93 28.56 46.12
N ARG A 43 -20.74 27.76 46.81
CA ARG A 43 -21.41 28.15 48.05
C ARG A 43 -20.42 28.46 49.18
N GLU A 44 -19.44 27.60 49.40
CA GLU A 44 -18.39 27.82 50.40
C GLU A 44 -17.55 29.06 50.08
N ALA A 45 -17.22 29.30 48.81
CA ALA A 45 -16.51 30.50 48.37
C ALA A 45 -17.33 31.76 48.68
N ARG A 46 -18.63 31.75 48.35
CA ARG A 46 -19.55 32.84 48.68
C ARG A 46 -19.59 33.10 50.19
N LEU A 47 -19.81 32.06 50.99
CA LEU A 47 -19.88 32.19 52.45
C LEU A 47 -18.58 32.71 53.07
N ARG A 48 -17.43 32.35 52.49
CA ARG A 48 -16.12 32.77 52.99
C ARG A 48 -15.73 34.18 52.57
N PHE A 49 -15.91 34.52 51.31
CA PHE A 49 -15.38 35.76 50.72
C PHE A 49 -16.42 36.87 50.56
N LEU A 50 -17.71 36.52 50.55
CA LEU A 50 -18.84 37.43 50.39
C LEU A 50 -19.98 37.08 51.36
N PRO A 51 -19.73 37.04 52.70
CA PRO A 51 -20.71 36.54 53.67
C PRO A 51 -22.02 37.34 53.73
N SER A 52 -22.00 38.61 53.34
CA SER A 52 -23.17 39.49 53.26
C SER A 52 -24.02 39.32 52.00
N SER A 53 -23.57 38.52 51.03
CA SER A 53 -24.29 38.31 49.77
C SER A 53 -25.46 37.33 49.90
N SER A 54 -26.47 37.49 49.02
CA SER A 54 -27.60 36.55 48.94
C SER A 54 -27.23 35.24 48.23
N THR A 55 -28.02 34.18 48.43
CA THR A 55 -27.90 32.92 47.69
C THR A 55 -28.12 33.08 46.18
N GLY A 56 -28.84 34.12 45.76
CA GLY A 56 -29.05 34.46 44.36
C GLY A 56 -27.75 34.79 43.62
N LEU A 57 -26.68 35.18 44.33
CA LEU A 57 -25.36 35.44 43.74
C LEU A 57 -24.75 34.20 43.08
N GLU A 58 -24.99 33.01 43.64
CA GLU A 58 -24.53 31.74 43.06
C GLU A 58 -25.15 31.55 41.67
N ALA A 59 -26.47 31.77 41.55
CA ALA A 59 -27.19 31.68 40.28
C ALA A 59 -26.73 32.76 39.28
N GLN A 60 -26.53 34.00 39.75
CA GLN A 60 -26.02 35.08 38.91
C GLN A 60 -24.66 34.74 38.31
N LEU A 61 -23.74 34.15 39.08
CA LEU A 61 -22.47 33.65 38.55
C LEU A 61 -22.70 32.55 37.51
N TRP A 62 -23.54 31.55 37.82
CA TRP A 62 -23.84 30.41 36.94
C TRP A 62 -24.33 30.83 35.55
N PHE A 63 -25.08 31.93 35.46
CA PHE A 63 -25.63 32.47 34.22
C PHE A 63 -24.90 33.72 33.72
N SER A 64 -23.74 34.05 34.30
CA SER A 64 -22.94 35.22 33.88
C SER A 64 -22.12 34.91 32.62
N PRO A 65 -21.75 35.94 31.83
CA PRO A 65 -20.85 35.78 30.68
C PRO A 65 -19.40 35.43 31.08
N LEU A 66 -19.09 35.34 32.38
CA LEU A 66 -17.77 34.94 32.88
C LEU A 66 -17.56 33.41 32.87
N VAL A 67 -18.64 32.66 32.65
CA VAL A 67 -18.68 31.20 32.68
C VAL A 67 -18.70 30.67 31.24
N GLU A 68 -17.77 29.78 30.91
CA GLU A 68 -17.75 29.09 29.60
C GLU A 68 -18.79 27.97 29.55
N ALA A 69 -18.84 27.17 30.62
CA ALA A 69 -19.72 26.01 30.70
C ALA A 69 -20.19 25.80 32.13
N ALA A 70 -21.46 25.44 32.27
CA ALA A 70 -22.04 25.06 33.54
C ALA A 70 -23.06 23.96 33.36
N ASP A 71 -23.00 22.95 34.23
CA ASP A 71 -24.02 21.92 34.36
C ASP A 71 -24.45 21.75 35.82
N SER A 72 -25.24 20.70 36.09
CA SER A 72 -25.68 20.38 37.45
C SER A 72 -24.56 19.96 38.42
N ARG A 73 -23.37 19.64 37.90
CA ARG A 73 -22.22 19.11 38.67
C ARG A 73 -21.14 20.15 38.89
N ALA A 74 -20.86 21.01 37.92
CA ALA A 74 -19.83 22.03 38.04
C ALA A 74 -20.04 23.24 37.11
N LEU A 75 -19.41 24.35 37.45
CA LEU A 75 -19.17 25.48 36.56
C LEU A 75 -17.68 25.61 36.23
N VAL A 76 -17.38 26.09 35.03
CA VAL A 76 -16.04 26.36 34.53
C VAL A 76 -16.00 27.78 34.00
N LEU A 77 -15.09 28.61 34.55
CA LEU A 77 -14.88 29.97 34.07
C LEU A 77 -14.25 29.97 32.68
N ASP A 78 -14.60 30.98 31.88
CA ASP A 78 -13.95 31.21 30.60
C ASP A 78 -12.42 31.34 30.76
N PRO A 79 -11.58 30.72 29.90
CA PRO A 79 -10.15 30.65 30.13
C PRO A 79 -9.48 32.02 30.10
N GLU A 80 -9.93 32.92 29.22
CA GLU A 80 -9.40 34.28 29.11
C GLU A 80 -9.82 35.13 30.30
N VAL A 81 -11.10 35.03 30.71
CA VAL A 81 -11.63 35.68 31.90
C VAL A 81 -10.90 35.20 33.16
N ALA A 82 -10.77 33.89 33.36
CA ALA A 82 -10.07 33.32 34.51
C ALA A 82 -8.60 33.74 34.54
N SER A 83 -7.95 33.85 33.38
CA SER A 83 -6.58 34.35 33.25
C SER A 83 -6.46 35.81 33.69
N ALA A 84 -7.37 36.68 33.23
CA ALA A 84 -7.41 38.07 33.63
C ALA A 84 -7.70 38.24 35.13
N LEU A 85 -8.65 37.47 35.68
CA LEU A 85 -8.97 37.47 37.12
C LEU A 85 -7.80 36.99 37.98
N ARG A 86 -7.03 35.99 37.53
CA ARG A 86 -5.79 35.55 38.19
C ARG A 86 -4.72 36.64 38.15
N TRP A 87 -4.56 37.34 37.04
CA TRP A 87 -3.62 38.46 36.94
C TRP A 87 -4.00 39.58 37.93
N GLU A 88 -5.27 39.98 37.97
CA GLU A 88 -5.76 40.95 38.97
C GLU A 88 -5.58 40.46 40.41
N LEU A 89 -5.76 39.15 40.65
CA LEU A 89 -5.55 38.54 41.96
C LEU A 89 -4.08 38.56 42.38
N ALA A 90 -3.14 38.40 41.42
CA ALA A 90 -1.71 38.44 41.66
C ALA A 90 -1.19 39.86 41.96
N GLU A 91 -1.71 40.86 41.25
CA GLU A 91 -1.34 42.28 41.44
C GLU A 91 -2.04 42.94 42.65
N GLY A 92 -3.09 42.31 43.15
CA GLY A 92 -3.91 42.83 44.25
C GLY A 92 -3.37 42.50 45.66
N ASP A 93 -4.31 42.29 46.58
CA ASP A 93 -4.02 41.99 47.98
C ASP A 93 -3.42 40.57 48.14
N ARG A 94 -2.19 40.50 48.67
CA ARG A 94 -1.47 39.25 48.90
C ARG A 94 -2.14 38.35 49.94
N ASP A 95 -2.78 38.93 50.95
CA ASP A 95 -3.49 38.16 51.97
C ASP A 95 -4.75 37.54 51.38
N PHE A 96 -5.44 38.28 50.51
CA PHE A 96 -6.57 37.75 49.73
C PHE A 96 -6.14 36.61 48.81
N LEU A 97 -5.06 36.78 48.03
CA LEU A 97 -4.50 35.72 47.19
C LEU A 97 -4.14 34.46 48.00
N ALA A 98 -3.48 34.62 49.16
CA ALA A 98 -3.16 33.51 50.05
C ALA A 98 -4.41 32.83 50.62
N SER A 99 -5.46 33.60 50.94
CA SER A 99 -6.73 33.07 51.42
C SER A 99 -7.50 32.30 50.35
N VAL A 100 -7.48 32.78 49.10
CA VAL A 100 -8.05 32.07 47.93
C VAL A 100 -7.34 30.74 47.71
N ARG A 101 -6.01 30.72 47.77
CA ARG A 101 -5.23 29.46 47.70
C ARG A 101 -5.59 28.47 48.80
N GLY A 102 -5.57 28.92 50.05
CA GLY A 102 -5.91 28.06 51.20
C GLY A 102 -7.37 27.61 51.19
N PHE A 103 -8.25 28.34 50.50
CA PHE A 103 -9.59 27.88 50.19
C PHE A 103 -9.59 26.75 49.15
N THR A 104 -8.98 26.96 47.98
CA THR A 104 -8.90 25.96 46.91
C THR A 104 -8.25 24.65 47.38
N GLU A 105 -7.12 24.71 48.10
CA GLU A 105 -6.42 23.51 48.61
C GLU A 105 -7.27 22.70 49.61
N ARG A 106 -8.14 23.38 50.38
CA ARG A 106 -9.06 22.69 51.31
C ARG A 106 -10.27 22.11 50.60
N ALA A 107 -10.87 22.89 49.70
CA ALA A 107 -12.05 22.47 48.93
C ALA A 107 -11.75 21.23 48.08
N HIS A 108 -10.56 21.16 47.47
CA HIS A 108 -10.16 20.06 46.58
C HIS A 108 -9.09 19.14 47.18
N ARG A 109 -9.04 19.03 48.51
CA ARG A 109 -8.09 18.12 49.19
C ARG A 109 -8.23 16.67 48.71
N GLU A 110 -9.47 16.23 48.52
CA GLU A 110 -9.83 14.86 48.11
C GLU A 110 -10.09 14.75 46.60
N ALA A 111 -9.89 15.82 45.84
CA ALA A 111 -10.06 15.80 44.40
C ALA A 111 -9.00 14.90 43.72
N PRO A 112 -9.30 14.35 42.53
CA PRO A 112 -8.34 13.57 41.76
C PRO A 112 -7.00 14.30 41.56
N LEU A 113 -5.91 13.55 41.47
CA LEU A 113 -4.55 14.10 41.28
C LEU A 113 -4.47 15.11 40.13
N ALA A 114 -5.24 14.87 39.07
CA ALA A 114 -5.34 15.72 37.89
C ALA A 114 -5.86 17.14 38.21
N VAL A 115 -6.92 17.23 39.02
CA VAL A 115 -7.47 18.52 39.47
C VAL A 115 -6.46 19.24 40.35
N ARG A 116 -5.93 18.55 41.37
CA ARG A 116 -4.97 19.14 42.32
C ARG A 116 -3.68 19.62 41.64
N THR A 117 -3.18 18.87 40.65
CA THR A 117 -1.98 19.26 39.89
C THR A 117 -2.25 20.48 39.02
N PHE A 118 -3.40 20.52 38.34
CA PHE A 118 -3.81 21.69 37.55
C PHE A 118 -3.85 22.96 38.40
N GLU A 119 -4.49 22.89 39.56
CA GLU A 119 -4.64 24.04 40.47
C GLU A 119 -3.32 24.46 41.10
N SER A 120 -2.44 23.51 41.40
CA SER A 120 -1.06 23.80 41.87
C SER A 120 -0.23 24.53 40.81
N LEU A 121 -0.40 24.17 39.53
CA LEU A 121 0.23 24.88 38.40
C LEU A 121 -0.38 26.27 38.18
N LEU A 122 -1.71 26.41 38.29
CA LEU A 122 -2.38 27.72 38.27
C LEU A 122 -1.86 28.63 39.38
N TRP A 123 -1.76 28.12 40.61
CA TRP A 123 -1.18 28.86 41.73
C TRP A 123 0.26 29.28 41.45
N SER A 124 1.11 28.33 41.02
CA SER A 124 2.53 28.61 40.78
C SER A 124 2.71 29.69 39.71
N ALA A 125 1.92 29.64 38.63
CA ALA A 125 1.93 30.66 37.59
C ALA A 125 1.37 32.01 38.06
N THR A 126 0.38 32.01 38.96
CA THR A 126 -0.23 33.25 39.49
C THR A 126 0.69 33.94 40.49
N ALA A 127 1.30 33.18 41.41
CA ALA A 127 2.11 33.73 42.50
C ALA A 127 3.55 34.07 42.08
N GLU A 128 4.16 33.29 41.18
CA GLU A 128 5.55 33.48 40.76
C GLU A 128 5.67 34.24 39.42
N GLN A 129 4.56 34.47 38.72
CA GLN A 129 4.44 34.99 37.33
C GLN A 129 5.13 34.11 36.26
N VAL A 130 6.33 33.60 36.52
CA VAL A 130 7.07 32.65 35.68
C VAL A 130 7.61 31.52 36.57
N PRO A 131 6.88 30.39 36.69
CA PRO A 131 7.33 29.28 37.52
C PRO A 131 8.57 28.64 36.90
N SER A 132 9.53 28.23 37.74
CA SER A 132 10.72 27.53 37.25
C SER A 132 10.36 26.25 36.50
N GLU A 133 11.08 25.96 35.41
CA GLU A 133 10.83 24.78 34.58
C GLU A 133 10.96 23.47 35.39
N ALA A 134 11.91 23.41 36.34
CA ALA A 134 12.08 22.27 37.24
C ALA A 134 10.83 21.99 38.10
N ARG A 135 10.09 23.05 38.49
CA ARG A 135 8.84 22.94 39.24
C ARG A 135 7.71 22.42 38.35
N VAL A 136 7.57 22.98 37.14
CA VAL A 136 6.59 22.51 36.15
C VAL A 136 6.84 21.04 35.81
N ARG A 137 8.10 20.67 35.55
CA ARG A 137 8.52 19.29 35.31
C ARG A 137 8.14 18.36 36.46
N ARG A 138 8.40 18.74 37.71
CA ARG A 138 8.06 17.92 38.88
C ARG A 138 6.55 17.70 39.01
N ALA A 139 5.76 18.74 38.73
CA ALA A 139 4.30 18.65 38.78
C ALA A 139 3.73 17.76 37.65
N LEU A 140 4.29 17.83 36.44
CA LEU A 140 3.81 17.06 35.28
C LEU A 140 4.41 15.65 35.16
N ALA A 141 5.50 15.34 35.88
CA ALA A 141 6.18 14.03 35.82
C ALA A 141 5.25 12.83 36.08
N PRO A 142 4.30 12.84 37.04
CA PRO A 142 3.36 11.75 37.22
C PRO A 142 2.51 11.50 35.97
N PHE A 143 1.96 12.55 35.33
CA PHE A 143 1.15 12.40 34.12
C PHE A 143 1.98 11.84 32.97
N LEU A 144 3.21 12.32 32.79
CA LEU A 144 4.12 11.77 31.80
C LEU A 144 4.36 10.27 32.04
N ALA A 145 4.63 9.87 33.29
CA ALA A 145 4.82 8.46 33.63
C ALA A 145 3.57 7.59 33.32
N HIS A 146 2.37 8.07 33.66
CA HIS A 146 1.12 7.35 33.35
C HIS A 146 0.89 7.26 31.83
N VAL A 147 1.10 8.35 31.09
CA VAL A 147 0.97 8.32 29.62
C VAL A 147 1.95 7.32 29.01
N LEU A 148 3.19 7.22 29.52
CA LEU A 148 4.20 6.28 29.04
C LEU A 148 3.91 4.81 29.41
N ALA A 149 3.28 4.53 30.56
CA ALA A 149 2.99 3.18 31.02
C ALA A 149 1.99 2.40 30.14
N GLY A 150 1.12 3.09 29.40
CA GLY A 150 0.11 2.48 28.53
C GLY A 150 -1.17 2.06 29.26
N GLY A 151 -2.12 1.45 28.54
CA GLY A 151 -3.42 1.01 29.09
C GLY A 151 -4.47 2.11 29.24
N ALA A 152 -5.59 1.79 29.90
CA ALA A 152 -6.73 2.69 30.04
C ALA A 152 -6.39 3.98 30.80
N GLU A 153 -5.61 3.88 31.88
CA GLU A 153 -5.15 5.02 32.67
C GLU A 153 -4.28 5.98 31.84
N ALA A 154 -3.46 5.46 30.93
CA ALA A 154 -2.66 6.28 30.03
C ALA A 154 -3.54 7.09 29.06
N LEU A 155 -4.64 6.51 28.57
CA LEU A 155 -5.61 7.23 27.72
C LEU A 155 -6.31 8.34 28.49
N GLU A 156 -6.70 8.08 29.74
CA GLU A 156 -7.30 9.11 30.60
C GLU A 156 -6.32 10.25 30.92
N ALA A 157 -5.09 9.92 31.29
CA ALA A 157 -4.02 10.91 31.50
C ALA A 157 -3.74 11.74 30.23
N SER A 158 -3.76 11.10 29.07
CA SER A 158 -3.58 11.78 27.77
C SER A 158 -4.73 12.73 27.46
N ARG A 159 -5.98 12.29 27.64
CA ARG A 159 -7.18 13.14 27.45
C ARG A 159 -7.16 14.32 28.41
N TRP A 160 -6.75 14.11 29.65
CA TRP A 160 -6.57 15.20 30.61
C TRP A 160 -5.51 16.19 30.11
N ALA A 161 -4.33 15.71 29.69
CA ALA A 161 -3.25 16.58 29.24
C ALA A 161 -3.69 17.49 28.08
N LEU A 162 -4.35 16.91 27.06
CA LEU A 162 -4.83 17.68 25.90
C LEU A 162 -5.98 18.62 26.22
N ARG A 163 -6.85 18.28 27.18
CA ARG A 163 -7.97 19.14 27.56
C ARG A 163 -7.55 20.29 28.47
N TYR A 164 -6.67 20.03 29.44
CA TYR A 164 -6.40 20.97 30.51
C TYR A 164 -5.10 21.76 30.30
N LEU A 165 -4.02 21.20 29.75
CA LEU A 165 -2.77 21.97 29.57
C LEU A 165 -2.93 23.23 28.70
N PRO A 166 -3.72 23.24 27.61
CA PRO A 166 -3.96 24.46 26.83
C PRO A 166 -4.62 25.59 27.63
N ARG A 167 -5.32 25.27 28.74
CA ARG A 167 -6.03 26.21 29.61
C ARG A 167 -5.15 26.78 30.73
N LEU A 168 -3.91 26.28 30.87
CA LEU A 168 -2.95 26.84 31.82
C LEU A 168 -2.37 28.16 31.31
N PRO A 169 -1.88 29.04 32.20
CA PRO A 169 -1.15 30.25 31.81
C PRO A 169 0.02 29.95 30.88
N ALA A 170 0.30 30.89 29.96
CA ALA A 170 1.31 30.76 28.91
C ALA A 170 2.68 30.31 29.44
N ALA A 171 3.13 30.83 30.59
CA ALA A 171 4.41 30.45 31.21
C ALA A 171 4.51 28.94 31.54
N VAL A 172 3.40 28.28 31.83
CA VAL A 172 3.36 26.82 32.04
C VAL A 172 3.09 26.09 30.74
N ARG A 173 2.09 26.53 29.96
CA ARG A 173 1.68 25.91 28.71
C ARG A 173 2.83 25.82 27.69
N ASP A 174 3.60 26.90 27.58
CA ASP A 174 4.67 27.04 26.58
C ASP A 174 6.01 26.44 27.08
N SER A 175 6.05 25.95 28.34
CA SER A 175 7.24 25.29 28.90
C SER A 175 7.55 23.97 28.18
N ALA A 176 8.83 23.58 28.14
CA ALA A 176 9.24 22.32 27.50
C ALA A 176 8.57 21.06 28.10
N PRO A 177 8.40 20.93 29.44
CA PRO A 177 7.70 19.78 30.02
C PRO A 177 6.23 19.69 29.61
N ALA A 178 5.52 20.82 29.48
CA ALA A 178 4.13 20.84 29.05
C ALA A 178 4.01 20.47 27.57
N ARG A 179 4.83 21.06 26.69
CA ARG A 179 4.89 20.72 25.27
C ARG A 179 5.19 19.23 25.06
N ARG A 180 6.18 18.68 25.79
CA ARG A 180 6.51 17.25 25.75
C ARG A 180 5.31 16.37 26.13
N LEU A 181 4.60 16.71 27.21
CA LEU A 181 3.42 15.94 27.64
C LEU A 181 2.27 16.02 26.63
N VAL A 182 2.04 17.18 26.02
CA VAL A 182 1.03 17.36 24.96
C VAL A 182 1.36 16.50 23.73
N ILE A 183 2.61 16.52 23.25
CA ILE A 183 3.06 15.70 22.12
C ILE A 183 2.86 14.20 22.42
N VAL A 184 3.33 13.74 23.57
CA VAL A 184 3.20 12.34 23.99
C VAL A 184 1.73 11.93 24.14
N ALA A 185 0.89 12.79 24.72
CA ALA A 185 -0.53 12.53 24.89
C ALA A 185 -1.28 12.48 23.55
N ALA A 186 -0.99 13.39 22.62
CA ALA A 186 -1.59 13.39 21.30
C ALA A 186 -1.17 12.18 20.48
N GLU A 187 0.12 11.85 20.49
CA GLU A 187 0.64 10.66 19.81
C GLU A 187 0.00 9.37 20.34
N ARG A 188 -0.17 9.27 21.67
CA ARG A 188 -0.84 8.14 22.31
C ARG A 188 -2.32 8.04 21.92
N LEU A 189 -3.01 9.17 21.72
CA LEU A 189 -4.41 9.22 21.31
C LEU A 189 -4.59 9.19 19.79
N GLY A 190 -3.51 9.21 19.01
CA GLY A 190 -3.56 9.27 17.55
C GLY A 190 -4.12 10.59 17.04
N LEU A 191 -3.98 11.68 17.79
CA LEU A 191 -4.44 13.00 17.41
C LEU A 191 -3.30 13.76 16.73
N ASP A 192 -3.61 14.41 15.61
CA ASP A 192 -2.69 15.39 15.06
C ASP A 192 -2.79 16.68 15.87
N LEU A 193 -1.66 17.15 16.39
CA LEU A 193 -1.62 18.42 17.10
C LEU A 193 -1.70 19.62 16.15
N GLY A 194 -1.68 19.39 14.83
CA GLY A 194 -1.72 20.45 13.83
C GLY A 194 -0.56 21.41 14.09
N ALA A 195 0.66 20.99 13.78
CA ALA A 195 1.83 21.86 13.90
C ALA A 195 2.32 22.27 12.51
N GLU A 196 2.27 23.58 12.28
CA GLU A 196 3.21 24.37 11.46
C GLU A 196 3.06 24.17 9.93
N GLY A 197 2.80 25.28 9.22
CA GLY A 197 2.17 25.30 7.89
C GLY A 197 2.79 24.37 6.85
N ASP A 198 1.93 23.79 6.00
CA ASP A 198 2.22 23.12 4.73
C ASP A 198 3.70 22.77 4.50
N GLY A 199 4.21 21.74 5.20
CA GLY A 199 5.42 21.01 4.79
C GLY A 199 6.68 21.12 5.65
N GLU A 200 6.70 21.79 6.80
CA GLU A 200 7.89 21.77 7.67
C GLU A 200 7.96 20.44 8.46
N GLU A 201 8.93 19.57 8.13
CA GLU A 201 9.19 18.32 8.86
C GLU A 201 9.35 18.62 10.36
N ALA A 202 8.65 17.85 11.20
CA ALA A 202 8.73 18.02 12.65
C ALA A 202 10.20 17.94 13.09
N GLY A 203 10.69 18.95 13.81
CA GLY A 203 12.08 18.97 14.25
C GLY A 203 12.47 17.71 15.06
N PRO A 204 13.76 17.33 15.08
CA PRO A 204 14.24 16.05 15.65
C PRO A 204 13.88 15.86 17.14
N GLU A 205 13.68 16.95 17.88
CA GLU A 205 13.22 16.91 19.27
C GLU A 205 11.76 16.40 19.38
N THR A 206 10.88 16.86 18.49
CA THR A 206 9.47 16.41 18.45
C THR A 206 9.38 14.93 18.12
N GLU A 207 10.17 14.46 17.15
CA GLU A 207 10.25 13.04 16.82
C GLU A 207 10.75 12.19 17.99
N ALA A 208 11.82 12.63 18.67
CA ALA A 208 12.37 11.94 19.82
C ALA A 208 11.34 11.82 20.95
N VAL A 209 10.46 12.83 21.09
CA VAL A 209 9.38 12.83 22.07
C VAL A 209 8.24 11.89 21.66
N ARG A 210 7.82 11.87 20.38
CA ARG A 210 6.79 10.94 19.87
C ARG A 210 7.19 9.49 20.07
N ARG A 211 8.45 9.15 19.77
CA ARG A 211 9.01 7.80 19.94
C ARG A 211 8.93 7.24 21.37
N LEU A 212 8.70 8.08 22.39
CA LEU A 212 8.55 7.62 23.78
C LEU A 212 7.30 6.77 24.01
N VAL A 213 6.24 6.94 23.21
CA VAL A 213 5.00 6.15 23.32
C VAL A 213 4.84 5.13 22.20
N HIS A 214 5.76 5.12 21.24
CA HIS A 214 5.74 4.15 20.18
C HIS A 214 6.04 2.75 20.72
N GLY A 215 5.33 1.77 20.17
CA GLY A 215 5.64 0.36 20.29
C GLY A 215 5.65 -0.28 18.91
N GLU A 216 5.86 -1.59 18.89
CA GLU A 216 5.68 -2.38 17.67
C GLU A 216 4.19 -2.53 17.36
N VAL A 217 3.79 -2.02 16.19
CA VAL A 217 2.44 -2.15 15.65
C VAL A 217 2.50 -3.02 14.41
N ASP A 218 1.59 -4.00 14.33
CA ASP A 218 1.41 -4.82 13.15
C ASP A 218 0.44 -4.13 12.18
N ILE A 219 0.89 -3.88 10.95
CA ILE A 219 0.08 -3.39 9.84
C ILE A 219 -0.03 -4.46 8.76
N GLY A 220 -1.20 -4.57 8.14
CA GLY A 220 -1.42 -5.36 6.94
C GLY A 220 -1.05 -4.54 5.71
N VAL A 221 -0.33 -5.17 4.78
CA VAL A 221 0.04 -4.60 3.49
C VAL A 221 -0.33 -5.58 2.39
N ARG A 222 -1.22 -5.19 1.48
CA ARG A 222 -1.66 -6.04 0.37
C ARG A 222 -1.47 -5.32 -0.95
N ALA A 223 -0.66 -5.88 -1.84
CA ALA A 223 -0.55 -5.35 -3.19
C ALA A 223 -1.83 -5.64 -3.98
N THR A 224 -2.29 -4.66 -4.73
CA THR A 224 -3.41 -4.80 -5.68
C THR A 224 -2.91 -4.54 -7.09
N PRO A 225 -3.71 -4.87 -8.12
CA PRO A 225 -3.39 -4.46 -9.49
C PRO A 225 -3.23 -2.96 -9.71
N GLU A 226 -3.82 -2.14 -8.83
CA GLU A 226 -3.86 -0.68 -8.97
C GLU A 226 -2.93 0.02 -7.99
N GLY A 227 -2.43 -0.64 -6.94
CA GLY A 227 -1.58 -0.03 -5.93
C GLY A 227 -1.39 -0.93 -4.71
N VAL A 228 -1.61 -0.37 -3.52
CA VAL A 228 -1.45 -1.09 -2.25
C VAL A 228 -2.57 -0.74 -1.28
N VAL A 229 -3.01 -1.72 -0.50
CA VAL A 229 -3.95 -1.56 0.60
C VAL A 229 -3.20 -1.74 1.91
N LEU A 230 -3.31 -0.75 2.79
CA LEU A 230 -2.79 -0.78 4.14
C LEU A 230 -3.95 -0.99 5.11
N SER A 231 -3.80 -1.87 6.08
CA SER A 231 -4.84 -2.12 7.08
C SER A 231 -4.27 -2.22 8.48
N ARG A 232 -5.04 -1.76 9.46
CA ARG A 232 -4.73 -1.97 10.88
C ARG A 232 -6.04 -2.30 11.61
N PRO A 233 -6.22 -3.49 12.19
CA PRO A 233 -5.29 -4.62 12.19
C PRO A 233 -5.05 -5.21 10.78
N PRO A 234 -4.05 -6.09 10.61
CA PRO A 234 -3.80 -6.75 9.33
C PRO A 234 -4.99 -7.61 8.85
N GLU A 235 -5.47 -7.39 7.61
CA GLU A 235 -6.50 -8.22 6.97
C GLU A 235 -6.03 -9.67 6.73
N ARG A 236 -6.99 -10.60 6.49
CA ARG A 236 -6.78 -12.06 6.39
C ARG A 236 -5.78 -12.55 5.32
N ASP A 237 -5.38 -11.70 4.39
CA ASP A 237 -4.41 -12.05 3.32
C ASP A 237 -3.31 -10.99 3.13
N ALA A 238 -3.27 -10.00 4.02
CA ALA A 238 -2.26 -8.97 3.98
C ALA A 238 -0.89 -9.48 4.48
N LEU A 239 0.20 -8.96 3.92
CA LEU A 239 1.53 -9.11 4.51
C LEU A 239 1.58 -8.37 5.83
N VAL A 240 2.09 -9.00 6.88
CA VAL A 240 2.25 -8.32 8.16
C VAL A 240 3.60 -7.63 8.19
N CYS A 241 3.57 -6.30 8.22
CA CYS A 241 4.73 -5.45 8.44
C CYS A 241 4.69 -4.92 9.87
N GLN A 242 5.85 -4.89 10.51
CA GLN A 242 5.98 -4.35 11.86
C GLN A 242 6.61 -2.98 11.78
N VAL A 243 5.93 -2.01 12.37
CA VAL A 243 6.29 -0.60 12.28
C VAL A 243 6.22 0.04 13.66
N SER A 244 7.07 1.03 13.88
CA SER A 244 6.99 1.86 15.09
C SER A 244 5.75 2.75 15.02
N GLY A 245 4.94 2.75 16.06
CA GLY A 245 3.79 3.66 16.17
C GLY A 245 3.03 3.50 17.48
N ALA A 246 1.97 4.30 17.64
CA ALA A 246 1.08 4.26 18.81
C ALA A 246 -0.37 4.04 18.35
N ALA A 247 -1.35 4.83 18.78
CA ALA A 247 -2.71 4.75 18.23
C ALA A 247 -2.79 5.17 16.75
N ARG A 248 -1.82 5.95 16.30
CA ARG A 248 -1.55 6.28 14.90
C ARG A 248 -0.20 5.70 14.49
N VAL A 249 -0.11 5.23 13.25
CA VAL A 249 1.14 4.86 12.58
C VAL A 249 1.30 5.82 11.41
N ARG A 250 2.45 6.49 11.32
CA ARG A 250 2.79 7.33 10.18
C ARG A 250 3.76 6.60 9.28
N LEU A 251 3.38 6.47 8.01
CA LEU A 251 4.13 5.77 6.98
C LEU A 251 4.48 6.75 5.87
N ARG A 252 5.69 6.66 5.34
CA ARG A 252 6.08 7.30 4.08
C ARG A 252 6.06 6.22 3.00
N MET A 253 5.47 6.51 1.86
CA MET A 253 5.32 5.56 0.76
C MET A 253 5.76 6.21 -0.54
N ARG A 254 6.41 5.44 -1.42
CA ARG A 254 6.68 5.86 -2.80
C ARG A 254 6.64 4.68 -3.72
N ALA A 255 6.43 4.91 -5.01
CA ALA A 255 6.72 3.87 -5.99
C ALA A 255 8.22 3.55 -5.96
N ALA A 256 8.58 2.27 -6.07
CA ALA A 256 9.96 1.86 -6.30
C ALA A 256 10.31 2.01 -7.79
N LEU A 257 10.09 3.21 -8.32
CA LEU A 257 10.37 3.63 -9.68
C LEU A 257 11.25 4.88 -9.64
N PRO A 258 12.12 5.09 -10.65
CA PRO A 258 12.94 6.30 -10.71
C PRO A 258 12.05 7.55 -10.79
N GLY A 259 12.32 8.56 -9.94
CA GLY A 259 11.60 9.83 -9.94
C GLY A 259 10.32 9.89 -9.08
N ALA A 260 9.96 8.81 -8.38
CA ALA A 260 8.79 8.80 -7.50
C ALA A 260 9.01 9.59 -6.18
N SER A 261 8.05 10.45 -5.84
CA SER A 261 8.00 11.22 -4.60
C SER A 261 7.53 10.39 -3.40
N TRP A 262 7.90 10.84 -2.19
CA TRP A 262 7.38 10.26 -0.94
C TRP A 262 6.04 10.89 -0.59
N HIS A 263 5.04 10.06 -0.32
CA HIS A 263 3.72 10.43 0.19
C HIS A 263 3.60 9.97 1.64
N GLN A 264 3.01 10.79 2.50
CA GLN A 264 2.77 10.43 3.89
C GLN A 264 1.35 9.89 4.07
N VAL A 265 1.23 8.76 4.75
CA VAL A 265 -0.04 8.12 5.09
C VAL A 265 -0.10 7.89 6.59
N ASP A 266 -1.15 8.42 7.21
CA ASP A 266 -1.46 8.17 8.62
C ASP A 266 -2.49 7.02 8.71
N LEU A 267 -2.15 5.96 9.43
CA LEU A 267 -2.97 4.77 9.62
C LEU A 267 -3.38 4.62 11.08
N HIS A 268 -4.68 4.66 11.35
CA HIS A 268 -5.25 4.53 12.69
C HIS A 268 -5.71 3.10 12.98
N GLU A 269 -5.97 2.80 14.24
CA GLU A 269 -6.58 1.52 14.60
C GLU A 269 -7.97 1.36 13.97
N HIS A 270 -8.27 0.16 13.46
CA HIS A 270 -9.47 -0.20 12.71
C HIS A 270 -9.68 0.58 11.41
N THR A 271 -8.60 1.02 10.76
CA THR A 271 -8.67 1.69 9.46
C THR A 271 -8.00 0.88 8.36
N THR A 272 -8.57 1.00 7.16
CA THR A 272 -8.00 0.51 5.91
C THR A 272 -7.83 1.70 4.98
N VAL A 273 -6.64 1.84 4.40
CA VAL A 273 -6.28 2.89 3.45
C VAL A 273 -5.90 2.24 2.14
N GLU A 274 -6.59 2.59 1.06
CA GLU A 274 -6.25 2.18 -0.29
C GLU A 274 -5.44 3.28 -0.96
N ALA A 275 -4.20 2.97 -1.30
CA ALA A 275 -3.28 3.87 -1.96
C ALA A 275 -3.10 3.40 -3.41
N ARG A 276 -3.87 3.99 -4.32
CA ARG A 276 -3.76 3.74 -5.76
C ARG A 276 -2.43 4.32 -6.27
N LEU A 277 -1.75 3.57 -7.11
CA LEU A 277 -0.49 3.98 -7.73
C LEU A 277 -0.72 4.16 -9.23
N ASP A 278 -0.77 5.39 -9.70
CA ASP A 278 -0.78 5.69 -11.14
C ASP A 278 0.63 6.11 -11.58
N VAL A 279 1.08 5.59 -12.72
CA VAL A 279 2.46 5.78 -13.20
C VAL A 279 2.50 6.30 -14.62
N VAL A 280 3.43 7.21 -14.89
CA VAL A 280 3.79 7.71 -16.22
C VAL A 280 5.29 7.58 -16.35
N VAL A 281 5.76 6.72 -17.25
CA VAL A 281 7.19 6.46 -17.40
C VAL A 281 7.62 6.60 -18.86
N ALA A 282 8.82 7.11 -19.07
CA ALA A 282 9.55 6.97 -20.32
C ALA A 282 10.27 5.61 -20.30
N ALA A 283 10.09 4.83 -21.35
CA ALA A 283 10.69 3.51 -21.49
C ALA A 283 11.16 3.27 -22.93
N ARG A 284 12.01 2.28 -23.13
CA ARG A 284 12.42 1.82 -24.46
C ARG A 284 11.49 0.72 -24.97
N PHE A 285 11.57 0.42 -26.26
CA PHE A 285 10.80 -0.68 -26.86
C PHE A 285 11.07 -2.06 -26.23
N ASP A 286 12.22 -2.25 -25.57
CA ASP A 286 12.56 -3.48 -24.86
C ASP A 286 11.99 -3.57 -23.43
N GLY A 287 11.25 -2.56 -22.97
CA GLY A 287 10.66 -2.47 -21.63
C GLY A 287 11.54 -1.80 -20.58
N THR A 288 12.77 -1.42 -20.92
CA THR A 288 13.67 -0.70 -20.00
C THR A 288 13.08 0.66 -19.66
N VAL A 289 12.88 0.95 -18.37
CA VAL A 289 12.35 2.24 -17.90
C VAL A 289 13.50 3.23 -17.74
N ASP A 290 13.53 4.29 -18.55
CA ASP A 290 14.55 5.34 -18.50
C ASP A 290 14.27 6.34 -17.35
N GLY A 291 13.00 6.53 -16.98
CA GLY A 291 12.59 7.39 -15.87
C GLY A 291 11.07 7.60 -15.82
N GLY A 292 10.54 8.17 -14.75
CA GLY A 292 9.11 8.45 -14.71
C GLY A 292 8.64 9.20 -13.47
N ARG A 293 7.33 9.33 -13.39
CA ARG A 293 6.59 9.91 -12.29
C ARG A 293 5.55 8.90 -11.84
N ALA A 294 5.40 8.78 -10.54
CA ALA A 294 4.47 7.84 -9.95
C ALA A 294 3.75 8.56 -8.82
N GLU A 295 2.43 8.56 -8.90
CA GLU A 295 1.57 9.27 -7.97
C GLU A 295 0.80 8.28 -7.12
N LEU A 296 0.81 8.50 -5.81
CA LEU A 296 0.15 7.64 -4.83
C LEU A 296 -1.07 8.35 -4.24
N GLY A 297 -2.26 7.79 -4.49
CA GLY A 297 -3.56 8.36 -4.09
C GLY A 297 -4.20 9.24 -5.15
N ASP A 298 -3.41 9.69 -6.13
CA ASP A 298 -3.86 10.60 -7.18
C ASP A 298 -4.14 9.87 -8.49
N THR A 299 -4.96 10.48 -9.34
CA THR A 299 -5.25 9.94 -10.67
C THR A 299 -4.40 10.64 -11.73
N VAL A 300 -3.74 9.85 -12.59
CA VAL A 300 -2.94 10.38 -13.70
C VAL A 300 -3.55 10.01 -15.06
N ARG A 301 -3.69 11.02 -15.91
CA ARG A 301 -4.04 10.89 -17.33
C ARG A 301 -2.98 11.54 -18.19
N SER A 302 -2.77 11.01 -19.38
CA SER A 302 -1.91 11.65 -20.35
C SER A 302 -2.46 11.56 -21.76
N ALA A 303 -1.99 12.46 -22.61
CA ALA A 303 -2.18 12.39 -24.05
C ALA A 303 -0.90 12.81 -24.73
N TRP A 304 -0.54 12.14 -25.81
CA TRP A 304 0.66 12.46 -26.58
C TRP A 304 0.36 12.45 -28.07
N SER A 305 0.98 13.37 -28.80
CA SER A 305 0.94 13.42 -30.25
C SER A 305 2.25 14.02 -30.76
N GLY A 306 3.09 13.17 -31.36
CA GLY A 306 4.45 13.54 -31.74
C GLY A 306 5.31 13.88 -30.52
N GLU A 307 5.99 15.02 -30.56
CA GLU A 307 6.80 15.54 -29.45
C GLU A 307 5.97 16.21 -28.34
N SER A 308 4.68 16.48 -28.60
CA SER A 308 3.82 17.17 -27.64
C SER A 308 3.11 16.18 -26.71
N GLY A 309 3.14 16.47 -25.41
CA GLY A 309 2.53 15.68 -24.35
C GLY A 309 1.68 16.54 -23.43
N ALA A 310 0.65 15.96 -22.85
CA ALA A 310 -0.12 16.57 -21.78
C ALA A 310 -0.31 15.54 -20.67
N VAL A 311 -0.13 15.94 -19.42
CA VAL A 311 -0.30 15.10 -18.23
C VAL A 311 -1.18 15.84 -17.23
N SER A 312 -2.29 15.22 -16.82
CA SER A 312 -3.11 15.72 -15.72
C SER A 312 -2.94 14.86 -14.48
N VAL A 313 -2.73 15.50 -13.33
CA VAL A 313 -2.65 14.86 -12.01
C VAL A 313 -3.79 15.41 -11.15
N THR A 314 -4.58 14.51 -10.56
CA THR A 314 -5.71 14.87 -9.69
C THR A 314 -5.41 14.47 -8.25
N ALA A 315 -5.19 15.45 -7.39
CA ALA A 315 -4.89 15.28 -5.98
C ALA A 315 -6.02 15.88 -5.12
N GLY A 316 -6.80 15.03 -4.47
CA GLY A 316 -8.04 15.44 -3.80
C GLY A 316 -8.98 16.13 -4.79
N ASP A 317 -9.39 17.37 -4.49
CA ASP A 317 -10.30 18.16 -5.32
C ASP A 317 -9.58 19.03 -6.37
N ARG A 318 -8.25 18.96 -6.46
CA ARG A 318 -7.46 19.78 -7.38
C ARG A 318 -6.92 18.94 -8.53
N THR A 319 -7.17 19.39 -9.76
CA THR A 319 -6.61 18.77 -10.96
C THR A 319 -5.63 19.73 -11.62
N ALA A 320 -4.34 19.40 -11.61
CA ALA A 320 -3.32 20.15 -12.33
C ALA A 320 -3.09 19.50 -13.70
N LEU A 321 -3.13 20.29 -14.77
CA LEU A 321 -2.75 19.89 -16.13
C LEU A 321 -1.44 20.56 -16.50
N ARG A 322 -0.50 19.78 -17.02
CA ARG A 322 0.74 20.29 -17.63
C ARG A 322 0.80 19.85 -19.08
N ILE A 323 1.14 20.78 -19.96
CA ILE A 323 1.29 20.56 -21.41
C ILE A 323 2.74 20.87 -21.77
N ASP A 324 3.42 19.91 -22.37
CA ASP A 324 4.77 20.04 -22.91
C ASP A 324 4.68 19.99 -24.43
N ALA A 325 5.18 21.01 -25.11
CA ALA A 325 5.29 21.06 -26.57
C ALA A 325 6.75 21.21 -27.03
N GLY A 326 7.68 20.61 -26.29
CA GLY A 326 9.11 20.60 -26.58
C GLY A 326 9.83 21.78 -25.93
N ASP A 327 9.80 22.96 -26.56
CA ASP A 327 10.50 24.15 -26.05
C ASP A 327 9.70 24.93 -24.99
N ARG A 328 8.43 24.57 -24.79
CA ARG A 328 7.48 25.29 -23.94
C ARG A 328 6.68 24.34 -23.08
N VAL A 329 6.54 24.73 -21.82
CA VAL A 329 5.68 24.07 -20.84
C VAL A 329 4.60 25.02 -20.39
N LEU A 330 3.34 24.59 -20.47
CA LEU A 330 2.20 25.28 -19.88
C LEU A 330 1.68 24.50 -18.68
N SER A 331 1.24 25.21 -17.65
CA SER A 331 0.52 24.64 -16.50
C SER A 331 -0.84 25.31 -16.36
N ALA A 332 -1.86 24.53 -16.03
CA ALA A 332 -3.23 24.97 -15.84
C ALA A 332 -3.91 24.16 -14.73
N GLU A 333 -4.95 24.70 -14.11
CA GLU A 333 -5.82 23.96 -13.19
C GLU A 333 -7.15 23.63 -13.87
N LEU A 334 -7.50 22.34 -13.91
CA LEU A 334 -8.80 21.88 -14.37
C LEU A 334 -9.75 21.79 -13.15
N PRO A 335 -11.04 22.10 -13.31
CA PRO A 335 -12.04 21.98 -12.26
C PRO A 335 -12.36 20.53 -11.87
N GLU A 336 -11.95 19.54 -12.67
CA GLU A 336 -12.17 18.11 -12.42
C GLU A 336 -11.14 17.22 -13.16
N PRO A 337 -10.97 15.96 -12.76
CA PRO A 337 -10.20 14.97 -13.51
C PRO A 337 -10.78 14.71 -14.90
N PRO A 338 -9.99 14.81 -15.98
CA PRO A 338 -10.50 14.53 -17.32
C PRO A 338 -10.73 13.03 -17.56
N GLY A 339 -11.86 12.70 -18.19
CA GLY A 339 -12.12 11.38 -18.75
C GLY A 339 -11.42 11.15 -20.08
N LEU A 340 -11.26 12.22 -20.88
CA LEU A 340 -10.52 12.25 -22.14
C LEU A 340 -9.58 13.45 -22.18
N LEU A 341 -8.40 13.25 -22.77
CA LEU A 341 -7.39 14.28 -22.98
C LEU A 341 -6.83 14.17 -24.40
N ALA A 342 -6.60 15.32 -25.05
CA ALA A 342 -5.96 15.40 -26.35
C ALA A 342 -5.01 16.60 -26.40
N VAL A 343 -3.87 16.44 -27.08
CA VAL A 343 -2.85 17.49 -27.26
C VAL A 343 -2.61 17.71 -28.75
N ALA A 344 -2.34 18.95 -29.14
CA ALA A 344 -1.96 19.31 -30.50
C ALA A 344 -0.50 18.92 -30.79
N ASP A 345 -0.22 18.33 -31.95
CA ASP A 345 1.13 17.93 -32.43
C ASP A 345 1.86 19.02 -33.23
N ASP A 346 1.21 20.15 -33.49
CA ASP A 346 1.79 21.29 -34.20
C ASP A 346 1.25 22.63 -33.68
N GLY A 347 2.06 23.67 -33.83
CA GLY A 347 1.75 25.03 -33.41
C GLY A 347 1.99 25.30 -31.90
N PRO A 348 1.41 26.39 -31.36
CA PRO A 348 1.56 26.72 -29.94
C PRO A 348 0.95 25.63 -29.05
N PRO A 349 1.42 25.43 -27.80
CA PRO A 349 0.91 24.37 -26.95
C PRO A 349 -0.59 24.55 -26.67
N ARG A 350 -1.38 23.51 -26.99
CA ARG A 350 -2.83 23.47 -26.75
C ARG A 350 -3.24 22.06 -26.35
N ALA A 351 -4.21 21.97 -25.45
CA ALA A 351 -4.84 20.71 -25.09
C ALA A 351 -6.37 20.87 -24.99
N ALA A 352 -7.07 19.75 -25.09
CA ALA A 352 -8.49 19.67 -24.82
C ALA A 352 -8.73 18.55 -23.82
N ALA A 353 -9.53 18.82 -22.80
CA ALA A 353 -9.89 17.90 -21.75
C ALA A 353 -11.42 17.79 -21.69
N ALA A 354 -11.97 16.59 -21.57
CA ALA A 354 -13.41 16.40 -21.37
C ALA A 354 -13.68 15.52 -20.16
N GLY A 355 -14.62 15.94 -19.31
CA GLY A 355 -15.10 15.23 -18.13
C GLY A 355 -16.61 15.41 -17.92
N ASP A 356 -17.07 15.31 -16.69
CA ASP A 356 -18.48 15.42 -16.30
C ASP A 356 -19.00 16.87 -16.35
N LEU A 357 -18.12 17.85 -16.12
CA LEU A 357 -18.38 19.29 -16.28
C LEU A 357 -18.31 19.77 -17.74
N GLY A 358 -18.02 18.88 -18.69
CA GLY A 358 -18.01 19.17 -20.12
C GLY A 358 -16.62 19.30 -20.73
N LEU A 359 -16.52 20.04 -21.84
CA LEU A 359 -15.29 20.21 -22.61
C LEU A 359 -14.52 21.44 -22.13
N GLN A 360 -13.21 21.32 -21.97
CA GLN A 360 -12.31 22.40 -21.58
C GLN A 360 -11.18 22.50 -22.60
N VAL A 361 -10.90 23.71 -23.07
CA VAL A 361 -9.80 23.97 -24.00
C VAL A 361 -8.75 24.77 -23.26
N VAL A 362 -7.50 24.28 -23.30
CA VAL A 362 -6.36 24.91 -22.65
C VAL A 362 -5.41 25.44 -23.70
N THR A 363 -5.11 26.73 -23.63
CA THR A 363 -4.21 27.43 -24.56
C THR A 363 -3.20 28.30 -23.82
N ALA A 364 -2.08 28.64 -24.45
CA ALA A 364 -1.13 29.60 -23.89
C ALA A 364 -1.75 31.00 -23.75
N ALA A 365 -1.72 31.54 -22.53
CA ALA A 365 -2.00 32.95 -22.25
C ALA A 365 -0.80 33.84 -22.63
N LEU A 366 -1.02 35.16 -22.66
CA LEU A 366 0.03 36.14 -22.98
C LEU A 366 1.18 36.17 -21.98
N ASP A 367 0.92 35.75 -20.73
CA ASP A 367 1.91 35.68 -19.66
C ASP A 367 2.65 34.33 -19.61
N GLY A 368 2.34 33.41 -20.53
CA GLY A 368 2.91 32.06 -20.57
C GLY A 368 2.23 31.02 -19.67
N SER A 369 1.19 31.39 -18.92
CA SER A 369 0.34 30.44 -18.20
C SER A 369 -0.66 29.74 -19.12
N GLY A 370 -1.27 28.64 -18.67
CA GLY A 370 -2.36 28.00 -19.39
C GLY A 370 -3.70 28.65 -19.05
N GLU A 371 -4.38 29.20 -20.07
CA GLU A 371 -5.76 29.70 -19.94
C GLU A 371 -6.73 28.54 -20.20
N VAL A 372 -7.58 28.24 -19.21
CA VAL A 372 -8.62 27.20 -19.31
C VAL A 372 -9.95 27.85 -19.69
N THR A 373 -10.43 27.56 -20.90
CA THR A 373 -11.73 28.02 -21.38
C THR A 373 -12.75 26.89 -21.33
N PRO A 374 -13.77 26.94 -20.44
CA PRO A 374 -14.85 25.97 -20.45
C PRO A 374 -15.71 26.15 -21.71
N ARG A 375 -16.05 25.03 -22.36
CA ARG A 375 -16.89 24.94 -23.55
C ARG A 375 -18.10 24.10 -23.18
N GLY A 376 -19.29 24.69 -23.25
CA GLY A 376 -20.56 24.04 -22.91
C GLY A 376 -20.91 22.90 -23.87
N TRP A 377 -20.25 21.75 -23.73
CA TRP A 377 -20.44 20.55 -24.54
C TRP A 377 -21.07 19.45 -23.69
N VAL A 378 -22.27 19.03 -24.04
CA VAL A 378 -23.00 17.91 -23.41
C VAL A 378 -23.73 17.17 -24.52
N PRO A 379 -23.68 15.82 -24.59
CA PRO A 379 -23.04 14.82 -23.70
C PRO A 379 -21.52 14.60 -23.90
N SER A 380 -20.91 13.82 -22.99
CA SER A 380 -19.48 13.47 -23.00
C SER A 380 -19.05 12.81 -24.32
N PRO A 381 -17.95 13.28 -24.94
CA PRO A 381 -17.50 12.74 -26.21
C PRO A 381 -16.89 11.34 -26.07
N ALA A 382 -16.91 10.57 -27.16
CA ALA A 382 -16.27 9.25 -27.24
C ALA A 382 -14.79 9.32 -27.65
N GLY A 383 -14.32 10.48 -28.12
CA GLY A 383 -12.94 10.72 -28.53
C GLY A 383 -12.67 12.20 -28.81
N LEU A 384 -11.42 12.61 -28.59
CA LEU A 384 -10.91 13.96 -28.83
C LEU A 384 -9.62 13.88 -29.65
N GLY A 385 -9.36 14.90 -30.46
CA GLY A 385 -8.10 15.03 -31.20
C GLY A 385 -7.98 16.38 -31.90
N TRP A 386 -6.77 16.80 -32.27
CA TRP A 386 -6.55 18.04 -33.00
C TRP A 386 -6.20 17.76 -34.47
N THR A 387 -6.65 18.63 -35.37
CA THR A 387 -6.31 18.59 -36.79
C THR A 387 -6.23 19.99 -37.38
N THR A 388 -5.70 20.10 -38.59
CA THR A 388 -5.61 21.35 -39.35
C THR A 388 -6.49 21.27 -40.58
N LEU A 389 -7.24 22.36 -40.81
CA LEU A 389 -7.90 22.63 -42.07
C LEU A 389 -7.05 23.66 -42.79
N SER A 390 -6.36 23.24 -43.84
CA SER A 390 -5.64 24.18 -44.69
C SER A 390 -6.66 25.16 -45.29
N GLY A 391 -6.34 26.46 -45.28
CA GLY A 391 -7.21 27.51 -45.80
C GLY A 391 -6.42 28.49 -46.67
N PRO A 392 -7.09 29.25 -47.57
CA PRO A 392 -6.40 30.07 -48.58
C PRO A 392 -5.54 31.20 -48.01
N VAL A 393 -5.72 31.55 -46.73
CA VAL A 393 -5.01 32.67 -46.08
C VAL A 393 -4.17 32.18 -44.89
N ARG A 394 -4.72 31.28 -44.05
CA ARG A 394 -4.02 30.64 -42.92
C ARG A 394 -4.65 29.28 -42.61
N PRO A 395 -3.86 28.27 -42.17
CA PRO A 395 -4.40 27.03 -41.65
C PRO A 395 -5.26 27.32 -40.41
N ARG A 396 -6.44 26.69 -40.36
CA ARG A 396 -7.37 26.77 -39.22
C ARG A 396 -7.20 25.53 -38.37
N VAL A 397 -6.94 25.72 -37.08
CA VAL A 397 -6.83 24.63 -36.12
C VAL A 397 -8.22 24.22 -35.66
N ALA A 398 -8.53 22.93 -35.78
CA ALA A 398 -9.81 22.37 -35.40
C ALA A 398 -9.66 21.30 -34.32
N LEU A 399 -10.49 21.38 -33.29
CA LEU A 399 -10.68 20.30 -32.33
C LEU A 399 -11.72 19.33 -32.90
N CYS A 400 -11.32 18.07 -33.05
CA CYS A 400 -12.18 16.96 -33.43
C CYS A 400 -12.86 16.39 -32.19
N VAL A 401 -14.19 16.38 -32.17
CA VAL A 401 -15.00 15.84 -31.07
C VAL A 401 -15.92 14.75 -31.62
N ALA A 402 -15.69 13.50 -31.22
CA ALA A 402 -16.52 12.37 -31.60
C ALA A 402 -17.71 12.22 -30.64
N GLN A 403 -18.93 12.23 -31.17
CA GLN A 403 -20.15 12.10 -30.39
C GLN A 403 -21.20 11.26 -31.14
N GLY A 404 -21.55 10.10 -30.58
CA GLY A 404 -22.43 9.13 -31.25
C GLY A 404 -21.90 8.84 -32.65
N ARG A 405 -22.73 9.06 -33.67
CA ARG A 405 -22.42 8.81 -35.09
C ARG A 405 -21.79 9.99 -35.82
N GLN A 406 -21.32 11.02 -35.12
CA GLN A 406 -20.80 12.24 -35.72
C GLN A 406 -19.41 12.57 -35.18
N VAL A 407 -18.54 13.11 -36.04
CA VAL A 407 -17.32 13.82 -35.62
C VAL A 407 -17.46 15.29 -36.00
N HIS A 408 -17.40 16.16 -35.00
CA HIS A 408 -17.49 17.60 -35.14
C HIS A 408 -16.09 18.20 -35.19
N LEU A 409 -15.80 19.03 -36.18
CA LEU A 409 -14.57 19.83 -36.25
C LEU A 409 -14.91 21.25 -35.78
N LEU A 410 -14.46 21.60 -34.59
CA LEU A 410 -14.76 22.87 -33.93
C LEU A 410 -13.58 23.83 -34.09
N GLU A 411 -13.83 25.05 -34.58
CA GLU A 411 -12.80 26.08 -34.68
C GLU A 411 -12.30 26.44 -33.28
N GLU A 412 -11.03 26.13 -32.99
CA GLU A 412 -10.43 26.36 -31.66
C GLU A 412 -11.22 25.76 -30.48
N GLY A 413 -11.99 24.70 -30.75
CA GLY A 413 -12.83 24.03 -29.76
C GLY A 413 -14.11 24.77 -29.37
N ASP A 414 -14.50 25.83 -30.08
CA ASP A 414 -15.76 26.55 -29.82
C ASP A 414 -16.98 25.78 -30.40
N PRO A 415 -17.92 25.28 -29.56
CA PRO A 415 -19.12 24.59 -30.04
C PRO A 415 -20.01 25.44 -30.95
N ALA A 416 -19.96 26.77 -30.84
CA ALA A 416 -20.73 27.66 -31.70
C ALA A 416 -20.14 27.77 -33.12
N ARG A 417 -18.89 27.34 -33.33
CA ARG A 417 -18.14 27.49 -34.58
C ARG A 417 -17.78 26.12 -35.17
N VAL A 418 -18.80 25.35 -35.52
CA VAL A 418 -18.62 24.06 -36.20
C VAL A 418 -18.18 24.29 -37.65
N LEU A 419 -16.94 23.93 -37.97
CA LEU A 419 -16.36 24.02 -39.30
C LEU A 419 -16.87 22.91 -40.21
N LEU A 420 -16.97 21.69 -39.68
CA LEU A 420 -17.40 20.51 -40.43
C LEU A 420 -18.08 19.48 -39.51
N ARG A 421 -18.99 18.70 -40.09
CA ARG A 421 -19.60 17.51 -39.47
C ARG A 421 -19.37 16.31 -40.36
N LEU A 422 -18.75 15.26 -39.81
CA LEU A 422 -18.50 14.00 -40.50
C LEU A 422 -19.43 12.93 -39.93
N ALA A 423 -20.26 12.34 -40.80
CA ALA A 423 -21.25 11.34 -40.41
C ALA A 423 -20.71 9.92 -40.59
N HIS A 424 -20.99 9.06 -39.62
CA HIS A 424 -20.60 7.64 -39.61
C HIS A 424 -21.81 6.70 -39.55
N GLU A 425 -21.60 5.47 -40.01
CA GLU A 425 -22.64 4.42 -40.09
C GLU A 425 -22.99 3.81 -38.72
N ALA A 426 -22.09 3.90 -37.75
CA ALA A 426 -22.32 3.48 -36.37
C ALA A 426 -21.69 4.48 -35.38
N ASP A 427 -21.90 4.25 -34.08
CA ASP A 427 -21.33 5.10 -33.04
C ASP A 427 -19.81 5.03 -33.09
N VAL A 428 -19.15 6.19 -33.04
CA VAL A 428 -17.70 6.32 -33.00
C VAL A 428 -17.19 5.85 -31.65
N VAL A 429 -16.23 4.92 -31.65
CA VAL A 429 -15.64 4.35 -30.43
C VAL A 429 -14.17 4.72 -30.24
N ARG A 430 -13.46 5.06 -31.32
CA ARG A 430 -12.07 5.53 -31.29
C ARG A 430 -11.85 6.62 -32.33
N LEU A 431 -10.97 7.55 -32.00
CA LEU A 431 -10.56 8.64 -32.86
C LEU A 431 -9.05 8.84 -32.72
N TRP A 432 -8.36 9.01 -33.84
CA TRP A 432 -6.99 9.49 -33.90
C TRP A 432 -6.94 10.64 -34.90
N SER A 433 -6.19 11.71 -34.61
CA SER A 433 -6.00 12.80 -35.56
C SER A 433 -4.62 13.41 -35.40
N SER A 434 -4.15 14.05 -36.47
CA SER A 434 -2.88 14.77 -36.49
C SER A 434 -3.03 16.08 -37.28
N MET A 435 -2.45 17.14 -36.72
CA MET A 435 -2.30 18.44 -37.37
C MET A 435 -1.22 18.42 -38.44
N ARG A 436 -0.11 17.71 -38.18
CA ARG A 436 1.01 17.56 -39.13
C ARG A 436 0.60 16.78 -40.38
N ALA A 437 -0.08 15.65 -40.20
CA ALA A 437 -0.57 14.84 -41.33
C ALA A 437 -1.83 15.42 -42.01
N GLY A 438 -2.59 16.29 -41.32
CA GLY A 438 -3.90 16.74 -41.80
C GLY A 438 -4.90 15.58 -41.96
N LEU A 439 -4.80 14.58 -41.09
CA LEU A 439 -5.58 13.35 -41.13
C LEU A 439 -6.41 13.16 -39.87
N LEU A 440 -7.57 12.55 -40.06
CA LEU A 440 -8.47 12.10 -39.00
C LEU A 440 -8.87 10.66 -39.31
N ALA A 441 -8.53 9.73 -38.41
CA ALA A 441 -8.95 8.33 -38.48
C ALA A 441 -9.98 8.04 -37.38
N VAL A 442 -11.03 7.33 -37.74
CA VAL A 442 -12.18 7.05 -36.88
C VAL A 442 -12.49 5.57 -36.95
N ALA A 443 -12.68 4.93 -35.79
CA ALA A 443 -13.24 3.59 -35.72
C ALA A 443 -14.64 3.61 -35.10
N ASP A 444 -15.57 2.89 -35.72
CA ASP A 444 -16.95 2.78 -35.26
C ASP A 444 -17.22 1.47 -34.48
N ALA A 445 -18.40 1.39 -33.85
CA ALA A 445 -18.82 0.25 -33.05
C ALA A 445 -19.01 -1.05 -33.86
N GLU A 446 -19.11 -0.96 -35.18
CA GLU A 446 -19.18 -2.10 -36.11
C GLU A 446 -17.78 -2.54 -36.61
N GLY A 447 -16.71 -1.94 -36.06
CA GLY A 447 -15.33 -2.29 -36.39
C GLY A 447 -14.83 -1.68 -37.70
N ARG A 448 -15.57 -0.76 -38.34
CA ARG A 448 -15.08 -0.05 -39.53
C ARG A 448 -14.05 0.99 -39.12
N VAL A 449 -12.99 1.12 -39.92
CA VAL A 449 -12.00 2.20 -39.80
C VAL A 449 -12.10 3.10 -41.03
N VAL A 450 -12.39 4.37 -40.80
CA VAL A 450 -12.55 5.41 -41.84
C VAL A 450 -11.51 6.50 -41.63
N VAL A 451 -10.86 6.92 -42.71
CA VAL A 451 -9.87 8.00 -42.72
C VAL A 451 -10.41 9.15 -43.54
N HIS A 452 -10.34 10.35 -42.96
CA HIS A 452 -10.67 11.61 -43.59
C HIS A 452 -9.39 12.40 -43.75
N ARG A 453 -9.09 12.81 -44.98
CA ARG A 453 -8.06 13.80 -45.29
C ARG A 453 -8.74 15.13 -45.62
N LEU A 454 -8.26 16.18 -44.97
CA LEU A 454 -8.85 17.50 -45.02
C LEU A 454 -8.02 18.38 -45.97
N ALA A 455 -8.58 18.70 -47.14
CA ALA A 455 -7.88 19.44 -48.18
C ALA A 455 -7.92 20.97 -47.95
N PRO A 456 -6.99 21.74 -48.56
CA PRO A 456 -6.91 23.20 -48.41
C PRO A 456 -8.09 24.03 -48.89
N ASP A 457 -8.91 23.46 -49.78
CA ASP A 457 -10.14 24.07 -50.30
C ASP A 457 -11.37 23.72 -49.46
N GLY A 458 -11.19 23.00 -48.34
CA GLY A 458 -12.26 22.47 -47.50
C GLY A 458 -12.88 21.18 -48.03
N ALA A 459 -12.39 20.61 -49.14
CA ALA A 459 -12.82 19.30 -49.59
C ALA A 459 -12.35 18.22 -48.61
N VAL A 460 -13.23 17.26 -48.33
CA VAL A 460 -12.89 16.11 -47.48
C VAL A 460 -12.90 14.85 -48.33
N THR A 461 -11.72 14.25 -48.47
CA THR A 461 -11.63 12.92 -49.06
C THR A 461 -11.78 11.89 -47.95
N THR A 462 -12.85 11.12 -48.03
CA THR A 462 -13.15 10.05 -47.07
C THR A 462 -12.81 8.70 -47.68
N ARG A 463 -12.16 7.85 -46.90
CA ARG A 463 -11.80 6.51 -47.31
C ARG A 463 -12.02 5.50 -46.20
N GLN A 464 -12.71 4.42 -46.53
CA GLN A 464 -12.84 3.28 -45.64
C GLN A 464 -11.65 2.32 -45.83
N LEU A 465 -10.95 2.02 -44.73
CA LEU A 465 -9.80 1.11 -44.73
C LEU A 465 -10.22 -0.36 -44.53
N CYS A 466 -11.29 -0.60 -43.76
CA CYS A 466 -11.85 -1.93 -43.57
C CYS A 466 -13.38 -1.93 -43.48
N GLY A 467 -13.98 -3.04 -43.91
CA GLY A 467 -15.40 -3.34 -43.74
C GLY A 467 -15.80 -3.56 -42.27
N PRO A 468 -17.09 -3.78 -41.99
CA PRO A 468 -17.53 -4.18 -40.66
C PRO A 468 -16.84 -5.49 -40.24
N GLY A 469 -16.51 -5.61 -38.96
CA GLY A 469 -15.68 -6.69 -38.43
C GLY A 469 -15.63 -6.69 -36.90
N PRO A 470 -14.66 -7.40 -36.30
CA PRO A 470 -14.48 -7.38 -34.85
C PRO A 470 -14.24 -5.96 -34.35
N ARG A 471 -14.78 -5.62 -33.19
CA ARG A 471 -14.72 -4.25 -32.64
C ARG A 471 -13.27 -3.78 -32.49
N VAL A 472 -12.99 -2.54 -32.90
CA VAL A 472 -11.67 -1.91 -32.71
C VAL A 472 -11.48 -1.53 -31.25
N THR A 473 -10.40 -2.02 -30.64
CA THR A 473 -10.07 -1.77 -29.23
C THR A 473 -9.05 -0.66 -29.03
N ALA A 474 -8.15 -0.47 -30.01
CA ALA A 474 -7.15 0.59 -30.03
C ALA A 474 -6.90 1.09 -31.46
N LEU A 475 -6.60 2.37 -31.63
CA LEU A 475 -6.30 3.02 -32.90
C LEU A 475 -5.15 4.00 -32.68
N ALA A 476 -4.12 3.94 -33.51
CA ALA A 476 -2.97 4.83 -33.46
C ALA A 476 -2.46 5.17 -34.85
N GLY A 477 -1.80 6.31 -34.98
CA GLY A 477 -1.16 6.73 -36.21
C GLY A 477 0.14 7.50 -35.98
N GLU A 478 0.92 7.61 -37.04
CA GLU A 478 2.17 8.37 -37.11
C GLU A 478 1.86 9.82 -37.51
N PRO A 479 2.22 10.82 -36.69
CA PRO A 479 1.90 12.23 -36.97
C PRO A 479 2.50 12.78 -38.27
N GLU A 480 3.66 12.29 -38.71
CA GLU A 480 4.33 12.82 -39.92
C GLU A 480 3.87 12.13 -41.20
N GLY A 481 3.93 10.79 -41.24
CA GLY A 481 3.63 10.00 -42.44
C GLY A 481 2.16 9.60 -42.60
N GLY A 482 1.34 9.78 -41.55
CA GLY A 482 -0.06 9.36 -41.58
C GLY A 482 -0.26 7.85 -41.63
N ALA A 483 0.77 7.07 -41.30
CA ALA A 483 0.67 5.63 -41.15
C ALA A 483 -0.34 5.30 -40.04
N LEU A 484 -1.14 4.25 -40.22
CA LEU A 484 -2.23 3.88 -39.29
C LEU A 484 -2.18 2.40 -38.92
N ALA A 485 -2.39 2.14 -37.63
CA ALA A 485 -2.54 0.82 -37.05
C ALA A 485 -3.74 0.76 -36.11
N TRP A 486 -4.41 -0.40 -36.04
CA TRP A 486 -5.49 -0.62 -35.10
C TRP A 486 -5.51 -2.06 -34.60
N ALA A 487 -6.04 -2.24 -33.39
CA ALA A 487 -6.22 -3.55 -32.77
C ALA A 487 -7.70 -3.88 -32.66
N THR A 488 -8.02 -5.17 -32.71
CA THR A 488 -9.38 -5.68 -32.67
C THR A 488 -9.62 -6.60 -31.47
N GLU A 489 -10.88 -6.77 -31.07
CA GLU A 489 -11.28 -7.56 -29.90
C GLU A 489 -10.89 -9.05 -29.97
N ASP A 490 -10.68 -9.58 -31.17
CA ASP A 490 -10.17 -10.93 -31.42
C ASP A 490 -8.64 -11.05 -31.26
N GLY A 491 -7.97 -9.97 -30.83
CA GLY A 491 -6.54 -9.94 -30.55
C GLY A 491 -5.66 -9.56 -31.74
N ARG A 492 -6.21 -9.37 -32.95
CA ARG A 492 -5.40 -9.01 -34.12
C ARG A 492 -4.95 -7.55 -34.05
N VAL A 493 -3.73 -7.31 -34.50
CA VAL A 493 -3.21 -5.96 -34.75
C VAL A 493 -2.98 -5.81 -36.25
N LEU A 494 -3.55 -4.78 -36.83
CA LEU A 494 -3.64 -4.53 -38.26
C LEU A 494 -2.97 -3.19 -38.58
N ARG A 495 -2.44 -3.07 -39.80
CA ARG A 495 -2.07 -1.78 -40.39
C ARG A 495 -2.80 -1.52 -41.69
N ALA A 496 -2.92 -0.25 -42.05
CA ALA A 496 -3.38 0.15 -43.37
C ALA A 496 -2.45 -0.44 -44.46
N GLY A 497 -3.04 -1.06 -45.48
CA GLY A 497 -2.29 -1.64 -46.60
C GLY A 497 -1.92 -0.60 -47.65
N GLY A 498 -0.75 -0.71 -48.27
CA GLY A 498 -0.21 0.24 -49.26
C GLY A 498 0.86 1.16 -48.66
N GLY A 499 2.08 1.12 -49.20
CA GLY A 499 3.13 2.09 -48.86
C GLY A 499 2.85 3.45 -49.51
N PRO A 500 3.48 4.55 -49.04
CA PRO A 500 3.48 5.78 -49.81
C PRO A 500 4.04 5.47 -51.20
N VAL A 501 3.28 5.75 -52.25
CA VAL A 501 3.81 5.67 -53.62
C VAL A 501 4.73 6.88 -53.76
N PRO A 502 6.06 6.70 -53.88
CA PRO A 502 6.97 7.83 -54.00
C PRO A 502 6.60 8.66 -55.24
N GLY A 503 6.22 9.92 -55.03
CA GLY A 503 5.83 10.87 -56.08
C GLY A 503 4.36 11.28 -56.11
N ASP A 504 3.48 10.69 -55.29
CA ASP A 504 2.09 11.13 -55.15
C ASP A 504 1.83 11.75 -53.77
N GLU A 505 2.28 13.00 -53.59
CA GLU A 505 2.05 13.79 -52.36
C GLU A 505 0.54 14.00 -52.05
N GLY A 506 -0.33 13.70 -53.03
CA GLY A 506 -1.79 13.75 -52.91
C GLY A 506 -2.45 12.42 -52.54
N ALA A 507 -1.75 11.28 -52.56
CA ALA A 507 -2.35 9.99 -52.24
C ALA A 507 -2.66 9.86 -50.74
N VAL A 508 -3.89 9.47 -50.41
CA VAL A 508 -4.25 9.09 -49.03
C VAL A 508 -3.48 7.82 -48.65
N PRO A 509 -2.84 7.75 -47.47
CA PRO A 509 -2.10 6.57 -47.02
C PRO A 509 -2.88 5.28 -47.29
N GLY A 510 -2.20 4.37 -48.00
CA GLY A 510 -2.68 3.03 -48.30
C GLY A 510 -3.48 2.84 -49.60
N SER A 511 -3.46 3.77 -50.54
CA SER A 511 -4.31 3.75 -51.75
C SER A 511 -4.18 2.42 -52.53
N GLY A 512 -5.14 1.49 -52.32
CA GLY A 512 -5.27 0.23 -53.06
C GLY A 512 -5.00 -1.09 -52.33
N GLY A 513 -4.44 -1.08 -51.10
CA GLY A 513 -4.10 -2.33 -50.37
C GLY A 513 -5.13 -2.76 -49.32
N ALA A 514 -5.40 -4.06 -49.21
CA ALA A 514 -6.14 -4.63 -48.09
C ALA A 514 -5.33 -4.48 -46.76
N PRO A 515 -5.98 -4.36 -45.60
CA PRO A 515 -5.30 -4.32 -44.30
C PRO A 515 -4.34 -5.49 -44.12
N VAL A 516 -3.17 -5.23 -43.53
CA VAL A 516 -2.15 -6.25 -43.27
C VAL A 516 -2.15 -6.60 -41.78
N VAL A 517 -2.27 -7.88 -41.44
CA VAL A 517 -2.16 -8.37 -40.06
C VAL A 517 -0.69 -8.36 -39.66
N LEU A 518 -0.36 -7.64 -38.59
CA LEU A 518 0.98 -7.57 -38.00
C LEU A 518 1.22 -8.68 -36.97
N GLY A 519 0.15 -9.14 -36.31
CA GLY A 519 0.22 -10.19 -35.30
C GLY A 519 -1.13 -10.44 -34.62
N THR A 520 -1.21 -11.50 -33.80
CA THR A 520 -2.37 -11.81 -32.95
C THR A 520 -1.91 -11.98 -31.52
N LEU A 521 -2.47 -11.19 -30.60
CA LEU A 521 -2.17 -11.21 -29.18
C LEU A 521 -3.12 -12.15 -28.45
N ALA A 522 -2.67 -12.73 -27.33
CA ALA A 522 -3.52 -13.58 -26.48
C ALA A 522 -4.65 -12.80 -25.80
N ARG A 523 -4.47 -11.49 -25.63
CA ARG A 523 -5.47 -10.53 -25.14
C ARG A 523 -5.51 -9.34 -26.10
N PRO A 524 -6.70 -8.76 -26.36
CA PRO A 524 -6.80 -7.62 -27.24
C PRO A 524 -6.03 -6.42 -26.69
N ALA A 525 -5.33 -5.70 -27.58
CA ALA A 525 -4.59 -4.51 -27.18
C ALA A 525 -5.56 -3.38 -26.79
N VAL A 526 -5.29 -2.72 -25.68
CA VAL A 526 -6.03 -1.55 -25.20
C VAL A 526 -5.45 -0.23 -25.70
N SER A 527 -4.16 -0.23 -26.09
CA SER A 527 -3.46 0.94 -26.64
C SER A 527 -2.36 0.50 -27.60
N LEU A 528 -2.05 1.36 -28.57
CA LEU A 528 -1.01 1.16 -29.57
C LEU A 528 -0.11 2.40 -29.66
N ALA A 529 1.19 2.17 -29.86
CA ALA A 529 2.15 3.18 -30.26
C ALA A 529 2.82 2.75 -31.57
N LEU A 530 2.95 3.70 -32.49
CA LEU A 530 3.45 3.45 -33.83
C LEU A 530 4.78 4.21 -34.04
N SER A 531 5.84 3.49 -34.41
CA SER A 531 7.11 4.07 -34.85
C SER A 531 7.57 3.39 -36.14
N PRO A 532 7.10 3.85 -37.31
CA PRO A 532 7.45 3.28 -38.61
C PRO A 532 8.94 3.49 -38.92
N ALA A 533 9.53 4.60 -38.47
CA ALA A 533 10.97 4.85 -38.56
C ALA A 533 11.80 3.76 -37.84
N ALA A 534 11.31 3.25 -36.70
CA ALA A 534 11.90 2.10 -36.02
C ALA A 534 11.41 0.74 -36.54
N GLY A 535 10.50 0.74 -37.53
CA GLY A 535 9.92 -0.46 -38.13
C GLY A 535 9.02 -1.26 -37.18
N LEU A 536 8.40 -0.63 -36.18
CA LEU A 536 7.73 -1.33 -35.08
C LEU A 536 6.36 -0.72 -34.70
N VAL A 537 5.47 -1.60 -34.24
CA VAL A 537 4.24 -1.26 -33.49
C VAL A 537 4.35 -1.86 -32.11
N VAL A 538 4.09 -1.06 -31.09
CA VAL A 538 4.04 -1.51 -29.71
C VAL A 538 2.59 -1.56 -29.24
N ALA A 539 2.19 -2.69 -28.69
CA ALA A 539 0.84 -2.93 -28.20
C ALA A 539 0.83 -3.19 -26.70
N ALA A 540 -0.01 -2.45 -25.97
CA ALA A 540 -0.30 -2.70 -24.56
C ALA A 540 -1.61 -3.48 -24.43
N ASP A 541 -1.63 -4.57 -23.65
CA ASP A 541 -2.80 -5.45 -23.47
C ASP A 541 -3.55 -5.23 -22.15
N GLY A 542 -3.24 -4.14 -21.41
CA GLY A 542 -3.77 -3.88 -20.07
C GLY A 542 -3.05 -4.64 -18.95
N GLY A 543 -2.13 -5.55 -19.31
CA GLY A 543 -1.31 -6.32 -18.41
C GLY A 543 0.02 -5.64 -18.11
N ARG A 544 0.95 -6.43 -17.57
CA ARG A 544 2.32 -6.00 -17.22
C ARG A 544 3.32 -6.26 -18.34
N ARG A 545 2.87 -6.17 -19.59
CA ARG A 545 3.70 -6.44 -20.76
C ARG A 545 3.36 -5.50 -21.90
N VAL A 546 4.38 -5.17 -22.69
CA VAL A 546 4.22 -4.54 -24.00
C VAL A 546 4.72 -5.48 -25.07
N HIS A 547 3.95 -5.62 -26.15
CA HIS A 547 4.23 -6.53 -27.25
C HIS A 547 4.78 -5.76 -28.44
N ARG A 548 5.87 -6.26 -29.03
CA ARG A 548 6.53 -5.64 -30.18
C ARG A 548 6.13 -6.39 -31.44
N LEU A 549 5.56 -5.69 -32.41
CA LEU A 549 5.16 -6.24 -33.69
C LEU A 549 5.92 -5.54 -34.82
N PRO A 550 6.51 -6.27 -35.77
CA PRO A 550 7.18 -5.65 -36.91
C PRO A 550 6.18 -4.92 -37.79
N TRP A 551 6.50 -3.69 -38.21
CA TRP A 551 5.66 -2.91 -39.12
C TRP A 551 5.58 -3.54 -40.52
N HIS A 552 6.68 -4.14 -40.97
CA HIS A 552 6.77 -4.91 -42.21
C HIS A 552 6.95 -6.39 -41.86
N PRO A 553 5.87 -7.18 -41.76
CA PRO A 553 6.01 -8.62 -41.61
C PRO A 553 6.62 -9.18 -42.91
N GLU A 554 7.80 -9.80 -42.82
CA GLU A 554 8.35 -10.54 -43.95
C GLU A 554 7.40 -11.70 -44.31
N PRO A 555 7.09 -11.92 -45.60
CA PRO A 555 6.33 -13.09 -46.00
C PRO A 555 7.20 -14.34 -45.80
N GLN A 556 7.05 -15.02 -44.66
CA GLN A 556 7.64 -16.35 -44.50
C GLN A 556 6.90 -17.33 -45.42
N PRO A 557 7.59 -17.96 -46.39
CA PRO A 557 6.98 -18.99 -47.22
C PRO A 557 6.79 -20.26 -46.37
N GLY A 558 5.55 -20.56 -46.00
CA GLY A 558 5.16 -21.84 -45.39
C GLY A 558 5.29 -21.98 -43.87
N GLY A 559 5.49 -20.88 -43.13
CA GLY A 559 5.63 -20.91 -41.67
C GLY A 559 4.30 -21.05 -40.92
N SER A 560 4.09 -22.18 -40.24
CA SER A 560 3.17 -22.27 -39.10
C SER A 560 3.53 -21.16 -38.11
N GLY A 561 2.57 -20.30 -37.76
CA GLY A 561 2.76 -19.11 -36.92
C GLY A 561 3.67 -19.37 -35.72
N GLU A 562 4.95 -19.02 -35.86
CA GLU A 562 5.85 -19.00 -34.72
C GLU A 562 5.30 -17.99 -33.71
N PRO A 563 5.25 -18.35 -32.42
CA PRO A 563 4.78 -17.43 -31.40
C PRO A 563 5.65 -16.18 -31.43
N LEU A 564 5.00 -15.02 -31.52
CA LEU A 564 5.64 -13.72 -31.37
C LEU A 564 6.60 -13.72 -30.16
N PRO A 565 7.75 -13.02 -30.23
CA PRO A 565 8.66 -12.92 -29.11
C PRO A 565 7.89 -12.48 -27.86
N ALA A 566 8.17 -13.13 -26.74
CA ALA A 566 7.49 -12.86 -25.47
C ALA A 566 7.57 -11.36 -25.16
N GLY A 567 6.41 -10.71 -24.99
CA GLY A 567 6.34 -9.26 -24.71
C GLY A 567 7.23 -8.85 -23.55
N ALA A 568 7.80 -7.64 -23.65
CA ALA A 568 8.70 -7.10 -22.65
C ALA A 568 7.97 -6.91 -21.31
N PRO A 569 8.46 -7.49 -20.20
CA PRO A 569 7.82 -7.37 -18.91
C PRO A 569 8.01 -5.97 -18.32
N LEU A 570 6.99 -5.51 -17.61
CA LEU A 570 7.00 -4.24 -16.87
C LEU A 570 6.59 -4.46 -15.41
N PRO A 571 7.05 -3.62 -14.48
CA PRO A 571 6.72 -3.79 -13.06
C PRO A 571 5.28 -3.36 -12.71
N PHE A 572 4.56 -2.70 -13.62
CA PHE A 572 3.21 -2.17 -13.46
C PHE A 572 2.31 -2.54 -14.65
N ARG A 573 0.99 -2.31 -14.54
CA ARG A 573 0.05 -2.55 -15.65
C ARG A 573 0.02 -1.37 -16.61
N VAL A 574 0.10 -1.60 -17.92
CA VAL A 574 0.06 -0.54 -18.93
C VAL A 574 -1.35 -0.34 -19.44
N ARG A 575 -1.91 0.87 -19.27
CA ARG A 575 -3.22 1.27 -19.79
C ARG A 575 -3.08 1.95 -21.16
N GLU A 576 -2.09 2.82 -21.29
CA GLU A 576 -1.83 3.60 -22.51
C GLU A 576 -0.35 3.52 -22.86
N VAL A 577 -0.06 3.52 -24.16
CA VAL A 577 1.30 3.55 -24.71
C VAL A 577 1.34 4.54 -25.86
N PHE A 578 2.31 5.43 -25.84
CA PHE A 578 2.52 6.46 -26.83
C PHE A 578 3.93 6.36 -27.40
N ALA A 579 4.07 6.62 -28.70
CA ALA A 579 5.38 6.70 -29.34
C ALA A 579 6.03 8.04 -28.97
N ALA A 580 7.32 8.01 -28.65
CA ALA A 580 8.15 9.19 -28.49
C ALA A 580 9.30 9.14 -29.52
N GLU A 581 10.17 10.15 -29.53
CA GLU A 581 11.31 10.20 -30.45
C GLU A 581 12.26 9.01 -30.29
N GLY A 582 12.76 8.51 -31.43
CA GLY A 582 13.74 7.43 -31.46
C GLY A 582 13.15 6.08 -31.06
N ASP A 583 13.80 5.42 -30.10
CA ASP A 583 13.43 4.09 -29.57
C ASP A 583 12.61 4.15 -28.28
N ARG A 584 12.05 5.33 -27.98
CA ARG A 584 11.36 5.63 -26.73
C ARG A 584 9.83 5.53 -26.84
N LEU A 585 9.24 5.24 -25.69
CA LEU A 585 7.82 5.13 -25.42
C LEU A 585 7.49 5.97 -24.20
N VAL A 586 6.29 6.52 -24.16
CA VAL A 586 5.66 6.95 -22.91
C VAL A 586 4.60 5.92 -22.55
N LEU A 587 4.71 5.34 -21.36
CA LEU A 587 3.80 4.35 -20.83
C LEU A 587 3.02 4.96 -19.67
N VAL A 588 1.69 4.84 -19.71
CA VAL A 588 0.82 5.22 -18.60
C VAL A 588 0.11 4.00 -18.08
N GLY A 589 0.13 3.85 -16.77
CA GLY A 589 -0.24 2.61 -16.12
C GLY A 589 -0.71 2.78 -14.69
N SER A 590 -0.95 1.63 -14.06
CA SER A 590 -1.33 1.55 -12.65
C SER A 590 -0.65 0.38 -11.95
N GLY A 591 -0.57 0.48 -10.62
CA GLY A 591 0.16 -0.45 -9.78
C GLY A 591 1.66 -0.34 -9.99
N GLY A 592 2.40 -1.28 -9.43
CA GLY A 592 3.85 -1.23 -9.40
C GLY A 592 4.41 -1.48 -8.00
N PRO A 593 5.71 -1.76 -7.89
CA PRO A 593 6.35 -1.97 -6.61
C PRO A 593 6.29 -0.69 -5.76
N VAL A 594 5.97 -0.83 -4.48
CA VAL A 594 5.85 0.28 -3.53
C VAL A 594 6.86 0.10 -2.41
N GLU A 595 7.65 1.12 -2.13
CA GLU A 595 8.49 1.22 -0.94
C GLU A 595 7.71 1.91 0.16
N ILE A 596 7.61 1.27 1.32
CA ILE A 596 6.98 1.79 2.54
C ILE A 596 8.06 1.98 3.59
N ARG A 597 8.14 3.14 4.22
CA ARG A 597 9.04 3.44 5.33
C ARG A 597 8.25 3.87 6.56
N ALA A 598 8.55 3.28 7.70
CA ALA A 598 8.06 3.75 8.99
C ALA A 598 8.90 4.94 9.50
N GLU A 599 8.39 5.68 10.49
CA GLU A 599 9.10 6.82 11.12
C GLU A 599 10.44 6.44 11.76
N ASP A 600 10.62 5.17 12.15
CA ASP A 600 11.89 4.66 12.69
C ASP A 600 12.93 4.32 11.60
N GLY A 601 12.60 4.56 10.33
CA GLY A 601 13.45 4.32 9.17
C GLY A 601 13.38 2.89 8.61
N ARG A 602 12.63 1.97 9.23
CA ARG A 602 12.44 0.62 8.66
C ARG A 602 11.69 0.70 7.34
N GLY A 603 12.26 0.09 6.30
CA GLY A 603 11.71 0.01 4.95
C GLY A 603 11.15 -1.37 4.62
N HIS A 604 10.06 -1.39 3.87
CA HIS A 604 9.45 -2.58 3.28
C HIS A 604 9.21 -2.35 1.80
N LEU A 605 9.69 -3.24 0.94
CA LEU A 605 9.29 -3.25 -0.46
C LEU A 605 8.13 -4.21 -0.65
N VAL A 606 7.07 -3.72 -1.27
CA VAL A 606 5.88 -4.48 -1.65
C VAL A 606 5.91 -4.69 -3.15
N LEU A 607 6.01 -5.95 -3.58
CA LEU A 607 5.93 -6.29 -4.99
C LEU A 607 4.47 -6.59 -5.40
N PRO A 608 4.03 -6.15 -6.58
CA PRO A 608 2.70 -6.45 -7.07
C PRO A 608 2.56 -7.95 -7.33
N ASP A 609 1.50 -8.54 -6.79
CA ASP A 609 1.25 -9.97 -6.93
C ASP A 609 1.31 -10.38 -8.41
N ALA A 610 2.18 -11.33 -8.77
CA ALA A 610 2.25 -11.82 -10.13
C ALA A 610 0.93 -12.53 -10.39
N ALA A 611 0.07 -11.92 -11.21
CA ALA A 611 -1.30 -12.39 -11.45
C ALA A 611 -1.32 -13.91 -11.50
N ALA A 612 -1.96 -14.52 -10.49
CA ALA A 612 -1.93 -15.96 -10.30
C ALA A 612 -2.29 -16.61 -11.63
N THR A 613 -1.32 -17.28 -12.24
CA THR A 613 -1.62 -18.16 -13.37
C THR A 613 -2.73 -19.07 -12.86
N PRO A 614 -3.88 -19.20 -13.55
CA PRO A 614 -4.94 -20.08 -13.12
C PRO A 614 -4.42 -21.51 -13.22
N VAL A 615 -3.71 -21.95 -12.18
CA VAL A 615 -3.35 -23.35 -11.98
C VAL A 615 -4.62 -24.02 -11.51
N THR A 616 -5.01 -25.05 -12.25
CA THR A 616 -6.17 -25.92 -12.08
C THR A 616 -6.11 -26.77 -10.80
N THR A 617 -5.50 -26.29 -9.71
CA THR A 617 -5.62 -26.94 -8.41
C THR A 617 -6.99 -26.61 -7.83
N ALA A 618 -7.83 -27.64 -7.70
CA ALA A 618 -9.14 -27.59 -7.09
C ALA A 618 -8.98 -27.22 -5.61
N GLY A 619 -9.17 -25.94 -5.26
CA GLY A 619 -9.10 -25.43 -3.89
C GLY A 619 -9.05 -23.93 -3.68
N PRO A 620 -9.29 -23.45 -2.44
CA PRO A 620 -9.25 -22.03 -2.14
C PRO A 620 -7.82 -21.49 -2.29
N ALA A 621 -7.69 -20.31 -2.89
CA ALA A 621 -6.39 -19.73 -3.26
C ALA A 621 -5.45 -19.51 -2.06
N TRP A 622 -6.00 -19.17 -0.89
CA TRP A 622 -5.23 -18.91 0.33
C TRP A 622 -4.40 -20.12 0.80
N LEU A 623 -4.87 -21.35 0.53
CA LEU A 623 -4.18 -22.57 0.97
C LEU A 623 -2.82 -22.76 0.27
N ARG A 624 -2.64 -22.14 -0.90
CA ARG A 624 -1.45 -22.32 -1.75
C ARG A 624 -0.18 -21.71 -1.16
N SER A 625 -0.31 -20.66 -0.36
CA SER A 625 0.82 -19.94 0.26
C SER A 625 0.79 -19.97 1.79
N SER A 626 -0.33 -20.40 2.38
CA SER A 626 -0.50 -20.45 3.84
C SER A 626 0.32 -21.58 4.50
N ILE A 627 0.82 -21.27 5.70
CA ILE A 627 1.44 -22.22 6.63
C ILE A 627 0.53 -22.36 7.84
N GLY A 628 0.30 -23.62 8.25
CA GLY A 628 -0.51 -23.99 9.40
C GLY A 628 0.30 -24.25 10.66
N ALA A 629 -0.35 -24.22 11.81
CA ALA A 629 0.20 -24.79 13.04
C ALA A 629 -0.90 -25.58 13.78
N THR A 630 -0.56 -26.75 14.34
CA THR A 630 -1.51 -27.59 15.06
C THR A 630 -1.50 -27.23 16.54
N LEU A 631 -2.65 -26.83 17.09
CA LEU A 631 -2.78 -26.53 18.52
C LEU A 631 -2.86 -27.82 19.36
N PRO A 632 -2.30 -27.83 20.58
CA PRO A 632 -2.56 -28.91 21.53
C PRO A 632 -4.08 -29.02 21.82
N PRO A 633 -4.62 -30.23 22.07
CA PRO A 633 -6.07 -30.45 22.26
C PRO A 633 -6.72 -29.59 23.37
N ALA A 634 -5.96 -29.23 24.41
CA ALA A 634 -6.44 -28.42 25.52
C ALA A 634 -6.25 -26.89 25.32
N ALA A 635 -5.64 -26.47 24.21
CA ALA A 635 -5.28 -25.06 23.99
C ALA A 635 -6.37 -24.33 23.18
N ALA A 636 -6.91 -23.26 23.76
CA ALA A 636 -7.79 -22.34 23.03
C ALA A 636 -6.97 -21.17 22.40
N PRO A 637 -7.37 -20.66 21.22
CA PRO A 637 -6.67 -19.56 20.58
C PRO A 637 -6.88 -18.24 21.35
N SER A 638 -5.85 -17.83 22.10
CA SER A 638 -5.80 -16.53 22.77
C SER A 638 -5.51 -15.40 21.77
N ALA A 639 -5.87 -14.16 22.12
CA ALA A 639 -5.59 -13.00 21.26
C ALA A 639 -4.07 -12.76 21.06
N GLU A 640 -3.24 -13.13 22.04
CA GLU A 640 -1.78 -13.05 21.93
C GLU A 640 -1.24 -14.11 20.97
N LEU A 641 -1.72 -15.36 21.07
CA LEU A 641 -1.34 -16.42 20.16
C LEU A 641 -1.72 -16.09 18.71
N LEU A 642 -2.94 -15.59 18.49
CA LEU A 642 -3.41 -15.20 17.16
C LEU A 642 -2.55 -14.08 16.56
N ARG A 643 -2.21 -13.06 17.35
CA ARG A 643 -1.27 -12.00 16.93
C ARG A 643 0.12 -12.55 16.62
N SER A 644 0.65 -13.42 17.48
CA SER A 644 1.94 -14.10 17.28
C SER A 644 1.94 -14.91 15.98
N ALA A 645 0.96 -15.79 15.80
CA ALA A 645 0.79 -16.59 14.60
C ALA A 645 0.78 -15.72 13.34
N ARG A 646 -0.04 -14.66 13.36
CA ARG A 646 -0.17 -13.75 12.23
C ARG A 646 1.14 -13.01 11.91
N ARG A 647 1.80 -12.45 12.93
CA ARG A 647 3.08 -11.74 12.84
C ARG A 647 4.17 -12.59 12.20
N PHE A 648 4.19 -13.89 12.48
CA PHE A 648 5.21 -14.81 11.96
C PHE A 648 4.77 -15.53 10.67
N GLY A 649 3.63 -15.15 10.07
CA GLY A 649 3.21 -15.67 8.78
C GLY A 649 2.47 -17.01 8.83
N VAL A 650 2.01 -17.45 10.00
CA VAL A 650 1.08 -18.57 10.13
C VAL A 650 -0.31 -18.07 9.75
N GLY A 651 -0.83 -18.59 8.64
CA GLY A 651 -2.10 -18.15 8.06
C GLY A 651 -3.30 -18.94 8.56
N HIS A 652 -3.09 -20.10 9.18
CA HIS A 652 -4.16 -20.92 9.74
C HIS A 652 -3.71 -21.73 10.96
N LEU A 653 -4.66 -22.06 11.85
CA LEU A 653 -4.46 -22.91 13.02
C LEU A 653 -5.40 -24.11 12.95
N HIS A 654 -4.89 -25.29 13.31
CA HIS A 654 -5.70 -26.49 13.47
C HIS A 654 -6.15 -26.61 14.94
N VAL A 655 -7.46 -26.80 15.14
CA VAL A 655 -8.07 -27.00 16.46
C VAL A 655 -8.62 -28.42 16.57
N ALA A 656 -8.44 -29.02 17.74
CA ALA A 656 -8.89 -30.37 18.08
C ALA A 656 -9.44 -30.42 19.51
N GLY A 657 -9.98 -31.57 19.92
CA GLY A 657 -10.37 -31.84 21.30
C GLY A 657 -11.63 -31.10 21.76
N ASP A 658 -11.66 -30.75 23.04
CA ASP A 658 -12.82 -30.22 23.77
C ASP A 658 -13.48 -29.00 23.11
N LEU A 659 -12.69 -28.19 22.39
CA LEU A 659 -13.20 -27.01 21.70
C LEU A 659 -14.17 -27.36 20.55
N LEU A 660 -14.04 -28.55 19.94
CA LEU A 660 -14.95 -29.00 18.88
C LEU A 660 -16.32 -29.44 19.42
N GLU A 661 -16.40 -29.77 20.71
CA GLU A 661 -17.65 -30.20 21.36
C GLU A 661 -18.55 -28.99 21.71
N ASP A 662 -17.95 -27.83 22.00
CA ASP A 662 -18.66 -26.57 22.26
C ASP A 662 -18.69 -25.67 21.01
N GLY A 663 -19.76 -25.82 20.22
CA GLY A 663 -19.97 -25.03 19.01
C GLY A 663 -20.02 -23.50 19.24
N SER A 664 -20.44 -23.03 20.43
CA SER A 664 -20.48 -21.59 20.73
C SER A 664 -19.08 -21.06 21.01
N ALA A 665 -18.29 -21.79 21.80
CA ALA A 665 -16.90 -21.45 22.06
C ALA A 665 -16.07 -21.49 20.77
N LEU A 666 -16.30 -22.50 19.91
CA LEU A 666 -15.64 -22.62 18.62
C LEU A 666 -15.99 -21.46 17.67
N ALA A 667 -17.28 -21.07 17.59
CA ALA A 667 -17.70 -19.93 16.79
C ALA A 667 -17.06 -18.61 17.28
N ALA A 668 -17.01 -18.39 18.60
CA ALA A 668 -16.36 -17.21 19.17
C ALA A 668 -14.84 -17.21 18.92
N ALA A 669 -14.19 -18.37 19.00
CA ALA A 669 -12.78 -18.54 18.67
C ALA A 669 -12.50 -18.27 17.19
N ALA A 670 -13.33 -18.79 16.29
CA ALA A 670 -13.24 -18.59 14.85
C ALA A 670 -13.47 -17.12 14.46
N SER A 671 -14.45 -16.45 15.07
CA SER A 671 -14.64 -15.00 14.88
C SER A 671 -13.40 -14.22 15.29
N ARG A 672 -12.85 -14.49 16.48
CA ARG A 672 -11.65 -13.82 17.01
C ARG A 672 -10.41 -14.09 16.15
N ALA A 673 -10.22 -15.33 15.69
CA ALA A 673 -9.15 -15.67 14.76
C ALA A 673 -9.32 -14.89 13.45
N GLY A 674 -10.55 -14.83 12.97
CA GLY A 674 -10.96 -14.06 11.83
C GLY A 674 -10.64 -12.56 11.90
N ASP A 675 -10.93 -11.94 13.03
CA ASP A 675 -10.61 -10.53 13.33
C ASP A 675 -9.10 -10.30 13.44
N ALA A 676 -8.34 -11.33 13.84
CA ALA A 676 -6.89 -11.32 13.89
C ALA A 676 -6.21 -11.71 12.56
N GLY A 677 -6.98 -11.94 11.49
CA GLY A 677 -6.42 -12.30 10.19
C GLY A 677 -5.94 -13.77 10.08
N VAL A 678 -6.31 -14.64 11.01
CA VAL A 678 -5.89 -16.05 11.08
C VAL A 678 -7.09 -16.96 10.83
N ARG A 679 -6.88 -18.00 10.03
CA ARG A 679 -7.92 -18.97 9.70
C ARG A 679 -7.98 -20.12 10.71
N LEU A 680 -9.16 -20.69 10.92
CA LEU A 680 -9.36 -21.82 11.84
C LEU A 680 -9.83 -23.06 11.07
N ILE A 681 -9.15 -24.19 11.26
CA ILE A 681 -9.45 -25.47 10.62
C ILE A 681 -9.73 -26.51 11.71
N ALA A 682 -10.86 -27.21 11.62
CA ALA A 682 -11.22 -28.25 12.58
C ALA A 682 -10.59 -29.61 12.20
N ASP A 683 -9.91 -30.24 13.15
CA ASP A 683 -9.39 -31.60 13.00
C ASP A 683 -10.53 -32.62 13.14
N LEU A 684 -10.65 -33.51 12.15
CA LEU A 684 -11.53 -34.66 12.15
C LEU A 684 -10.72 -35.94 12.40
N PRO A 685 -10.98 -36.66 13.50
CA PRO A 685 -10.39 -37.97 13.75
C PRO A 685 -10.99 -39.04 12.83
N ALA A 686 -10.19 -40.01 12.40
CA ALA A 686 -10.70 -41.18 11.71
C ALA A 686 -11.62 -41.97 12.65
N ALA A 687 -12.92 -42.05 12.33
CA ALA A 687 -13.87 -42.86 13.10
C ALA A 687 -13.89 -44.32 12.59
N PRO A 688 -14.25 -45.30 13.44
CA PRO A 688 -14.50 -46.67 13.00
C PRO A 688 -15.66 -46.71 11.98
N ALA A 689 -15.61 -47.68 11.06
CA ALA A 689 -16.38 -47.77 9.82
C ALA A 689 -17.92 -47.83 9.94
N ASP A 690 -18.48 -47.72 11.15
CA ASP A 690 -19.87 -48.10 11.43
C ASP A 690 -20.90 -46.99 11.17
N SER A 691 -20.50 -45.73 10.94
CA SER A 691 -21.43 -44.65 10.53
C SER A 691 -20.77 -43.48 9.76
N PRO A 692 -20.51 -43.64 8.44
CA PRO A 692 -20.02 -42.55 7.59
C PRO A 692 -21.01 -41.37 7.48
N GLY A 693 -22.32 -41.61 7.68
CA GLY A 693 -23.34 -40.58 7.67
C GLY A 693 -23.19 -39.57 8.81
N ASP A 694 -22.92 -40.04 10.03
CA ASP A 694 -22.76 -39.15 11.19
C ASP A 694 -21.51 -38.25 11.06
N LEU A 695 -20.46 -38.76 10.41
CA LEU A 695 -19.27 -37.96 10.08
C LEU A 695 -19.59 -36.84 9.10
N LEU A 696 -20.35 -37.11 8.03
CA LEU A 696 -20.77 -36.09 7.06
C LEU A 696 -21.69 -35.03 7.71
N VAL A 697 -22.59 -35.45 8.61
CA VAL A 697 -23.44 -34.53 9.39
C VAL A 697 -22.58 -33.66 10.31
N THR A 698 -21.59 -34.24 10.98
CA THR A 698 -20.66 -33.51 11.85
C THR A 698 -19.82 -32.51 11.04
N ALA A 699 -19.25 -32.95 9.92
CA ALA A 699 -18.49 -32.10 9.00
C ALA A 699 -19.33 -30.92 8.51
N ARG A 700 -20.59 -31.16 8.12
CA ARG A 700 -21.53 -30.10 7.73
C ARG A 700 -21.80 -29.12 8.87
N ARG A 701 -22.10 -29.63 10.08
CA ARG A 701 -22.34 -28.77 11.25
C ARG A 701 -21.14 -27.88 11.56
N LEU A 702 -19.93 -28.38 11.40
CA LEU A 702 -18.70 -27.60 11.56
C LEU A 702 -18.53 -26.56 10.45
N LEU A 703 -18.82 -26.90 9.20
CA LEU A 703 -18.77 -25.96 8.07
C LEU A 703 -19.86 -24.88 8.10
N ASP A 704 -20.98 -25.13 8.80
CA ASP A 704 -22.01 -24.11 9.07
C ASP A 704 -21.55 -23.05 10.11
N LEU A 705 -20.46 -23.31 10.85
CA LEU A 705 -19.78 -22.33 11.70
C LEU A 705 -18.81 -21.49 10.85
N PRO A 706 -18.30 -20.32 11.33
CA PRO A 706 -17.35 -19.50 10.58
C PRO A 706 -15.92 -20.09 10.52
N LEU A 707 -15.80 -21.39 10.24
CA LEU A 707 -14.54 -22.11 10.04
C LEU A 707 -14.08 -22.02 8.58
N ASP A 708 -12.76 -22.13 8.38
CA ASP A 708 -12.13 -22.04 7.07
C ASP A 708 -11.78 -23.43 6.49
N GLY A 709 -12.21 -24.52 7.14
CA GLY A 709 -12.02 -25.86 6.61
C GLY A 709 -11.99 -26.98 7.63
N LEU A 710 -11.67 -28.17 7.12
CA LEU A 710 -11.56 -29.43 7.85
C LEU A 710 -10.20 -30.08 7.58
N ARG A 711 -9.63 -30.76 8.58
CA ARG A 711 -8.39 -31.53 8.45
C ARG A 711 -8.60 -32.98 8.88
N LEU A 712 -8.35 -33.92 7.96
CA LEU A 712 -8.43 -35.35 8.22
C LEU A 712 -7.13 -35.80 8.90
N THR A 713 -7.22 -36.17 10.16
CA THR A 713 -6.07 -36.72 10.89
C THR A 713 -5.90 -38.20 10.55
N ALA A 714 -4.65 -38.65 10.44
CA ALA A 714 -4.29 -40.00 10.00
C ALA A 714 -5.00 -40.38 8.69
N ALA A 715 -4.92 -39.52 7.67
CA ALA A 715 -5.68 -39.60 6.43
C ALA A 715 -5.58 -40.96 5.71
N GLN A 716 -4.48 -41.70 5.89
CA GLN A 716 -4.32 -43.06 5.36
C GLN A 716 -5.31 -44.10 5.92
N ALA A 717 -5.96 -43.80 7.05
CA ALA A 717 -6.98 -44.65 7.66
C ALA A 717 -8.40 -44.36 7.13
N TRP A 718 -8.58 -43.33 6.30
CA TRP A 718 -9.88 -42.93 5.78
C TRP A 718 -10.23 -43.68 4.48
N PRO A 719 -11.47 -44.18 4.32
CA PRO A 719 -11.92 -44.75 3.05
C PRO A 719 -11.93 -43.70 1.93
N ALA A 720 -11.38 -44.03 0.75
CA ALA A 720 -11.28 -43.09 -0.38
C ALA A 720 -12.63 -42.51 -0.81
N ALA A 721 -13.70 -43.31 -0.81
CA ALA A 721 -15.06 -42.85 -1.12
C ALA A 721 -15.53 -41.76 -0.13
N LEU A 722 -15.26 -41.92 1.16
CA LEU A 722 -15.64 -40.94 2.17
C LEU A 722 -14.82 -39.64 2.06
N VAL A 723 -13.54 -39.74 1.69
CA VAL A 723 -12.72 -38.55 1.38
C VAL A 723 -13.29 -37.78 0.19
N HIS A 724 -13.75 -38.49 -0.84
CA HIS A 724 -14.40 -37.88 -2.00
C HIS A 724 -15.73 -37.19 -1.64
N ASP A 725 -16.57 -37.84 -0.82
CA ASP A 725 -17.83 -37.24 -0.35
C ASP A 725 -17.59 -36.00 0.52
N LEU A 726 -16.59 -36.05 1.41
CA LEU A 726 -16.17 -34.89 2.21
C LEU A 726 -15.62 -33.78 1.32
N ARG A 727 -14.86 -34.13 0.28
CA ARG A 727 -14.36 -33.16 -0.68
C ARG A 727 -15.51 -32.45 -1.39
N HIS A 728 -16.49 -33.19 -1.88
CA HIS A 728 -17.69 -32.64 -2.52
C HIS A 728 -18.49 -31.76 -1.55
N LEU A 729 -18.60 -32.15 -0.28
CA LEU A 729 -19.25 -31.34 0.75
C LEU A 729 -18.49 -30.02 0.99
N VAL A 730 -17.17 -30.07 1.13
CA VAL A 730 -16.34 -28.86 1.35
C VAL A 730 -16.36 -27.95 0.14
N ASP A 731 -16.39 -28.47 -1.09
CA ASP A 731 -16.48 -27.66 -2.32
C ASP A 731 -17.79 -26.84 -2.41
N ALA A 732 -18.84 -27.22 -1.68
CA ALA A 732 -20.05 -26.41 -1.54
C ALA A 732 -19.83 -25.14 -0.70
N TYR A 733 -18.70 -25.04 0.02
CA TYR A 733 -18.26 -23.89 0.81
C TYR A 733 -17.00 -23.30 0.17
N PRO A 734 -17.11 -22.30 -0.73
CA PRO A 734 -16.00 -21.87 -1.60
C PRO A 734 -14.76 -21.32 -0.88
N HIS A 735 -14.88 -20.99 0.41
CA HIS A 735 -13.78 -20.50 1.24
C HIS A 735 -13.07 -21.61 2.03
N ALA A 736 -13.69 -22.78 2.16
CA ALA A 736 -13.24 -23.86 3.02
C ALA A 736 -12.20 -24.77 2.35
N ALA A 737 -11.24 -25.24 3.13
CA ALA A 737 -10.23 -26.21 2.69
C ALA A 737 -10.46 -27.60 3.32
N LEU A 738 -9.97 -28.64 2.64
CA LEU A 738 -9.92 -30.02 3.13
C LEU A 738 -8.47 -30.50 3.12
N ILE A 739 -7.86 -30.60 4.29
CA ILE A 739 -6.44 -30.98 4.44
C ILE A 739 -6.37 -32.44 4.88
N ALA A 740 -5.56 -33.26 4.21
CA ALA A 740 -5.27 -34.63 4.62
C ALA A 740 -3.91 -34.71 5.31
N ALA A 741 -3.88 -35.00 6.61
CA ALA A 741 -2.65 -35.15 7.39
C ALA A 741 -2.28 -36.63 7.52
N LEU A 742 -1.13 -37.01 6.97
CA LEU A 742 -0.59 -38.37 7.08
C LEU A 742 0.07 -38.56 8.45
N ALA A 743 -0.25 -39.68 9.12
CA ALA A 743 0.44 -40.01 10.37
C ALA A 743 1.95 -40.25 10.12
N PRO A 744 2.84 -39.84 11.04
CA PRO A 744 4.26 -40.12 10.93
C PRO A 744 4.51 -41.64 10.92
N PRO A 745 5.53 -42.13 10.20
CA PRO A 745 5.86 -43.56 10.21
C PRO A 745 6.18 -43.99 11.65
N ALA A 746 5.50 -45.03 12.13
CA ALA A 746 5.78 -45.60 13.44
C ALA A 746 7.27 -45.99 13.52
N ALA A 747 7.98 -45.51 14.54
CA ALA A 747 9.34 -45.97 14.79
C ALA A 747 9.32 -47.51 14.92
N PRO A 748 10.26 -48.25 14.31
CA PRO A 748 10.31 -49.69 14.47
C PRO A 748 10.45 -49.99 15.96
N ALA A 749 9.48 -50.72 16.51
CA ALA A 749 9.47 -51.12 17.90
C ALA A 749 10.66 -52.07 18.15
N GLY A 750 11.79 -51.52 18.57
CA GLY A 750 12.98 -52.31 18.88
C GLY A 750 14.31 -51.62 18.59
N SER A 751 14.57 -50.47 19.20
CA SER A 751 15.95 -49.98 19.36
C SER A 751 16.09 -49.34 20.74
N ALA A 752 16.48 -50.17 21.71
CA ALA A 752 16.87 -49.73 23.03
C ALA A 752 18.10 -48.81 22.96
N GLU A 753 18.16 -47.89 23.91
CA GLU A 753 19.20 -46.89 24.15
C GLU A 753 20.64 -47.40 23.94
N VAL A 754 21.42 -46.67 23.14
CA VAL A 754 22.88 -46.58 23.29
C VAL A 754 23.25 -45.10 23.19
N PRO A 755 23.79 -44.48 24.26
CA PRO A 755 24.26 -43.10 24.20
C PRO A 755 25.66 -43.03 23.58
N ASP A 756 25.95 -41.89 22.95
CA ASP A 756 27.24 -41.48 22.38
C ASP A 756 27.78 -42.23 21.14
N ARG A 757 27.40 -41.74 19.96
CA ARG A 757 28.32 -41.55 18.81
C ARG A 757 27.73 -40.58 17.78
N PRO A 758 28.52 -39.68 17.17
CA PRO A 758 28.06 -38.82 16.10
C PRO A 758 27.82 -39.65 14.84
N SER A 759 26.58 -39.63 14.36
CA SER A 759 26.14 -40.42 13.20
C SER A 759 26.75 -39.89 11.91
N HIS A 760 27.84 -40.51 11.47
CA HIS A 760 28.31 -40.44 10.09
C HIS A 760 27.30 -41.18 9.19
N LEU A 761 26.53 -40.44 8.40
CA LEU A 761 25.72 -40.96 7.30
C LEU A 761 26.62 -41.44 6.15
N GLY A 762 27.10 -42.66 6.25
CA GLY A 762 27.87 -43.36 5.22
C GLY A 762 27.57 -44.85 5.26
N GLY A 763 26.43 -45.26 4.69
CA GLY A 763 26.02 -46.66 4.65
C GLY A 763 25.03 -46.91 3.52
N THR A 764 25.53 -47.42 2.41
CA THR A 764 24.75 -47.94 1.27
C THR A 764 24.09 -49.26 1.69
N SER A 765 22.91 -49.18 2.30
CA SER A 765 21.99 -50.33 2.40
C SER A 765 20.86 -50.10 1.40
N ARG A 766 20.90 -50.87 0.32
CA ARG A 766 19.87 -50.97 -0.71
C ARG A 766 18.86 -52.02 -0.21
N GLY A 767 18.14 -51.69 0.85
CA GLY A 767 17.01 -52.48 1.34
C GLY A 767 15.71 -51.87 0.81
N ASP A 768 14.84 -52.70 0.24
CA ASP A 768 13.52 -52.33 -0.28
C ASP A 768 12.76 -51.49 0.75
N ALA A 769 12.72 -50.18 0.53
CA ALA A 769 11.83 -49.31 1.26
C ALA A 769 10.39 -49.67 0.82
N PRO A 770 9.45 -49.87 1.75
CA PRO A 770 8.06 -50.11 1.38
C PRO A 770 7.59 -48.96 0.49
N ALA A 771 6.89 -49.29 -0.59
CA ALA A 771 6.30 -48.31 -1.49
C ALA A 771 5.54 -47.26 -0.65
N PRO A 772 5.68 -45.95 -0.94
CA PRO A 772 4.96 -44.93 -0.21
C PRO A 772 3.45 -45.25 -0.28
N PRO A 773 2.71 -45.09 0.83
CA PRO A 773 1.26 -45.32 0.82
C PRO A 773 0.64 -44.55 -0.35
N GLU A 774 -0.27 -45.22 -1.08
CA GLU A 774 -1.05 -44.60 -2.14
C GLU A 774 -1.56 -43.24 -1.64
N VAL A 775 -1.33 -42.22 -2.46
CA VAL A 775 -1.77 -40.85 -2.15
C VAL A 775 -3.25 -40.92 -1.85
N VAL A 776 -3.66 -40.34 -0.72
CA VAL A 776 -5.08 -40.04 -0.49
C VAL A 776 -5.47 -39.01 -1.55
N ASP A 777 -5.89 -39.50 -2.71
CA ASP A 777 -6.28 -38.71 -3.86
C ASP A 777 -7.70 -38.17 -3.59
N GLY A 778 -7.85 -36.85 -3.52
CA GLY A 778 -9.15 -36.20 -3.26
C GLY A 778 -9.15 -35.04 -2.26
N ALA A 779 -8.12 -34.85 -1.43
CA ALA A 779 -8.01 -33.68 -0.56
C ALA A 779 -7.53 -32.43 -1.32
N HIS A 780 -7.78 -31.23 -0.76
CA HIS A 780 -7.24 -29.98 -1.27
C HIS A 780 -5.71 -29.89 -1.12
N LEU A 781 -5.20 -30.45 -0.02
CA LEU A 781 -3.79 -30.49 0.32
C LEU A 781 -3.52 -31.76 1.12
N THR A 782 -2.46 -32.47 0.79
CA THR A 782 -1.96 -33.60 1.59
C THR A 782 -0.65 -33.20 2.25
N VAL A 783 -0.57 -33.32 3.57
CA VAL A 783 0.60 -32.98 4.39
C VAL A 783 1.12 -34.25 5.07
N GLY A 784 2.41 -34.54 4.90
CA GLY A 784 3.08 -35.64 5.59
C GLY A 784 4.43 -35.23 6.18
N GLY A 785 5.21 -36.22 6.66
CA GLY A 785 6.61 -35.97 7.05
C GLY A 785 7.48 -35.59 5.85
N PRO A 786 8.60 -34.88 6.05
CA PRO A 786 9.53 -34.60 4.96
C PRO A 786 10.08 -35.93 4.42
N ALA A 787 9.99 -36.16 3.10
CA ALA A 787 10.53 -37.37 2.50
C ALA A 787 12.04 -37.48 2.75
N ALA A 788 12.58 -38.68 2.96
CA ALA A 788 14.03 -38.88 3.09
C ALA A 788 14.82 -38.37 1.87
N GLU A 789 14.14 -38.27 0.71
CA GLU A 789 14.66 -37.69 -0.54
C GLU A 789 14.73 -36.15 -0.52
N LEU A 790 13.85 -35.43 0.23
CA LEU A 790 13.91 -33.97 0.43
C LEU A 790 15.24 -33.54 1.08
N LEU A 791 15.82 -34.42 1.89
CA LEU A 791 17.12 -34.22 2.51
C LEU A 791 18.29 -34.45 1.53
N ARG A 792 18.03 -35.04 0.34
CA ARG A 792 19.04 -35.45 -0.65
C ARG A 792 18.90 -34.80 -2.04
N ARG A 793 17.70 -34.36 -2.47
CA ARG A 793 17.40 -33.69 -3.76
C ARG A 793 16.21 -32.73 -3.66
N VAL A 794 16.06 -31.87 -4.69
CA VAL A 794 14.92 -30.94 -4.84
C VAL A 794 13.62 -31.73 -5.08
N PRO A 795 12.52 -31.44 -4.37
CA PRO A 795 11.31 -32.28 -4.37
C PRO A 795 10.21 -31.79 -5.31
N GLY A 796 9.27 -32.70 -5.63
CA GLY A 796 8.02 -32.41 -6.32
C GLY A 796 6.89 -31.89 -5.41
N ASP A 797 5.70 -31.70 -6.00
CA ASP A 797 4.57 -30.86 -5.54
C ASP A 797 3.87 -31.21 -4.20
N ARG A 798 4.41 -32.10 -3.35
CA ARG A 798 3.74 -32.50 -2.08
C ARG A 798 4.07 -31.58 -0.90
N GLY A 799 3.04 -31.27 -0.10
CA GLY A 799 3.17 -30.55 1.17
C GLY A 799 3.73 -31.43 2.29
N TRP A 800 4.49 -30.82 3.22
CA TRP A 800 5.05 -31.50 4.39
C TRP A 800 5.02 -30.63 5.65
N ALA A 801 5.01 -31.27 6.81
CA ALA A 801 5.04 -30.64 8.13
C ALA A 801 6.48 -30.61 8.67
N LEU A 802 6.89 -29.48 9.23
CA LEU A 802 8.20 -29.32 9.85
C LEU A 802 8.28 -30.20 11.11
N PRO A 803 9.30 -31.08 11.25
CA PRO A 803 9.40 -31.98 12.38
C PRO A 803 9.60 -31.24 13.70
N ASP A 804 8.86 -31.62 14.73
CA ASP A 804 8.96 -31.00 16.05
C ASP A 804 10.32 -31.24 16.72
N ALA A 805 10.99 -32.35 16.42
CA ALA A 805 12.32 -32.69 16.97
C ALA A 805 13.51 -32.25 16.08
N ALA A 806 13.30 -31.44 15.04
CA ALA A 806 14.38 -31.01 14.15
C ALA A 806 15.40 -30.10 14.89
N SER A 807 16.68 -30.25 14.55
CA SER A 807 17.72 -29.34 15.01
C SER A 807 17.50 -27.93 14.44
N TYR A 808 18.08 -26.90 15.07
CA TYR A 808 17.99 -25.53 14.58
C TYR A 808 18.50 -25.39 13.13
N ALA A 809 19.64 -26.04 12.83
CA ALA A 809 20.26 -26.04 11.50
C ALA A 809 19.38 -26.73 10.44
N ASP A 810 18.81 -27.89 10.78
CA ASP A 810 17.90 -28.60 9.88
C ASP A 810 16.60 -27.81 9.67
N THR A 811 16.11 -27.14 10.71
CA THR A 811 14.92 -26.29 10.60
C THR A 811 15.15 -25.12 9.65
N CYS A 812 16.28 -24.40 9.78
CA CYS A 812 16.65 -23.33 8.86
C CYS A 812 16.69 -23.82 7.40
N ARG A 813 17.31 -24.99 7.17
CA ARG A 813 17.41 -25.61 5.86
C ARG A 813 16.05 -26.01 5.30
N LEU A 814 15.20 -26.66 6.11
CA LEU A 814 13.87 -27.11 5.70
C LEU A 814 12.97 -25.93 5.37
N LEU A 815 13.00 -24.85 6.16
CA LEU A 815 12.24 -23.62 5.89
C LEU A 815 12.64 -22.93 4.58
N ALA A 816 13.87 -23.15 4.07
CA ALA A 816 14.30 -22.63 2.78
C ALA A 816 13.78 -23.45 1.58
N LEU A 817 13.27 -24.67 1.78
CA LEU A 817 12.82 -25.57 0.71
C LEU A 817 11.32 -25.40 0.37
N PRO A 818 10.89 -25.77 -0.85
CA PRO A 818 9.48 -25.79 -1.21
C PRO A 818 8.72 -26.87 -0.42
N GLY A 819 7.42 -26.65 -0.22
CA GLY A 819 6.51 -27.65 0.33
C GLY A 819 6.27 -27.60 1.85
N CYS A 820 6.97 -26.78 2.64
CA CYS A 820 6.63 -26.61 4.07
C CYS A 820 5.22 -26.01 4.21
N ARG A 821 4.29 -26.77 4.80
CA ARG A 821 2.87 -26.41 4.98
C ARG A 821 2.41 -26.32 6.42
N GLU A 822 3.10 -26.98 7.34
CA GLU A 822 2.75 -26.95 8.77
C GLU A 822 4.02 -26.75 9.61
N VAL A 823 3.92 -25.99 10.70
CA VAL A 823 5.00 -25.77 11.68
C VAL A 823 4.55 -26.15 13.09
N PRO A 824 5.50 -26.55 13.98
CA PRO A 824 5.17 -26.86 15.36
C PRO A 824 4.64 -25.65 16.15
N TYR A 825 3.63 -25.87 16.97
CA TYR A 825 3.06 -24.87 17.88
C TYR A 825 4.11 -24.21 18.78
N ARG A 826 5.13 -24.96 19.22
CA ARG A 826 6.20 -24.43 20.08
C ARG A 826 6.93 -23.24 19.46
N LEU A 827 7.04 -23.17 18.12
CA LEU A 827 7.68 -22.03 17.44
C LEU A 827 6.89 -20.72 17.64
N LEU A 828 5.61 -20.78 18.00
CA LEU A 828 4.75 -19.61 18.20
C LEU A 828 4.73 -19.11 19.65
N VAL A 829 5.05 -19.98 20.61
CA VAL A 829 4.89 -19.71 22.05
C VAL A 829 6.17 -19.79 22.87
N ALA A 830 7.20 -20.48 22.39
CA ALA A 830 8.45 -20.62 23.12
C ALA A 830 9.25 -19.30 23.08
N ASP A 831 9.73 -18.88 24.25
CA ASP A 831 10.52 -17.67 24.43
C ASP A 831 12.01 -17.98 24.58
N ASP A 832 12.51 -18.85 23.69
CA ASP A 832 13.94 -19.18 23.57
C ASP A 832 14.55 -18.53 22.31
N GLY A 833 15.87 -18.27 22.35
CA GLY A 833 16.59 -17.58 21.28
C GLY A 833 16.48 -18.27 19.93
N HIS A 834 16.47 -19.61 19.89
CA HIS A 834 16.29 -20.37 18.66
C HIS A 834 14.89 -20.17 18.07
N SER A 835 13.84 -20.30 18.87
CA SER A 835 12.46 -20.08 18.42
C SER A 835 12.25 -18.63 17.95
N ALA A 836 12.86 -17.64 18.61
CA ALA A 836 12.84 -16.24 18.15
C ALA A 836 13.52 -16.06 16.78
N ALA A 837 14.70 -16.66 16.57
CA ALA A 837 15.42 -16.59 15.29
C ALA A 837 14.65 -17.30 14.15
N LEU A 838 14.06 -18.47 14.42
CA LEU A 838 13.25 -19.22 13.46
C LEU A 838 11.95 -18.49 13.09
N ARG A 839 11.33 -17.78 14.04
CA ARG A 839 10.18 -16.90 13.78
C ARG A 839 10.50 -15.79 12.79
N GLY A 840 11.71 -15.24 12.82
CA GLY A 840 12.20 -14.28 11.81
C GLY A 840 12.28 -14.88 10.40
N LEU A 841 12.77 -16.12 10.28
CA LEU A 841 12.77 -16.85 9.01
C LEU A 841 11.34 -17.16 8.54
N LEU A 842 10.44 -17.56 9.43
CA LEU A 842 9.05 -17.85 9.07
C LEU A 842 8.33 -16.59 8.55
N ALA A 843 8.55 -15.45 9.21
CA ALA A 843 8.04 -14.15 8.76
C ALA A 843 8.58 -13.82 7.36
N ALA A 844 9.89 -13.93 7.13
CA ALA A 844 10.49 -13.70 5.82
C ALA A 844 9.95 -14.64 4.74
N ARG A 845 9.71 -15.92 5.07
CA ARG A 845 9.12 -16.90 4.15
C ARG A 845 7.72 -16.49 3.72
N SER A 846 6.89 -16.02 4.65
CA SER A 846 5.54 -15.53 4.35
C SER A 846 5.54 -14.25 3.51
N ARG A 847 6.65 -13.49 3.54
CA ARG A 847 6.80 -12.22 2.84
C ARG A 847 7.30 -12.33 1.40
N GLN A 848 7.69 -13.53 0.98
CA GLN A 848 8.41 -13.74 -0.28
C GLN A 848 7.72 -14.84 -1.07
N GLN A 849 7.20 -14.51 -2.25
CA GLN A 849 6.55 -15.49 -3.12
C GLN A 849 7.52 -16.56 -3.59
N ALA A 850 8.79 -16.18 -3.79
CA ALA A 850 9.85 -17.13 -4.12
C ALA A 850 9.97 -18.20 -3.03
N LEU A 851 9.84 -17.82 -1.75
CA LEU A 851 9.93 -18.74 -0.62
C LEU A 851 8.63 -19.53 -0.37
N ALA A 852 7.47 -18.92 -0.59
CA ALA A 852 6.18 -19.56 -0.37
C ALA A 852 5.78 -20.52 -1.51
N LEU A 853 5.98 -20.11 -2.76
CA LEU A 853 5.48 -20.78 -3.97
C LEU A 853 6.60 -21.20 -4.94
N GLY A 854 7.77 -20.59 -4.83
CA GLY A 854 8.82 -20.75 -5.84
C GLY A 854 9.54 -22.10 -5.83
N GLY A 855 10.03 -22.48 -7.01
CA GLY A 855 10.92 -23.63 -7.17
C GLY A 855 12.27 -23.41 -6.50
N ALA A 856 13.05 -24.49 -6.34
CA ALA A 856 14.39 -24.44 -5.74
C ALA A 856 15.47 -24.92 -6.71
N THR A 857 16.57 -24.18 -6.84
CA THR A 857 17.75 -24.61 -7.59
C THR A 857 19.02 -24.45 -6.74
N PRO A 858 20.06 -25.27 -6.93
CA PRO A 858 21.34 -25.07 -6.23
C PRO A 858 21.94 -23.69 -6.56
N ALA A 859 22.47 -23.00 -5.55
CA ALA A 859 23.11 -21.69 -5.74
C ALA A 859 24.61 -21.75 -6.04
N LEU A 860 25.24 -22.89 -5.79
CA LEU A 860 26.65 -23.14 -6.06
C LEU A 860 26.79 -24.23 -7.11
N ALA A 861 27.73 -24.07 -8.04
CA ALA A 861 28.04 -25.07 -9.05
C ALA A 861 28.56 -26.38 -8.41
N GLU A 862 29.34 -26.25 -7.34
CA GLU A 862 29.84 -27.37 -6.55
C GLU A 862 29.32 -27.28 -5.11
N PRO A 863 28.81 -28.39 -4.53
CA PRO A 863 28.31 -28.40 -3.16
C PRO A 863 29.46 -28.23 -2.16
N VAL A 864 29.31 -27.28 -1.23
CA VAL A 864 30.26 -27.06 -0.14
C VAL A 864 29.83 -27.86 1.10
N PRO A 865 30.67 -28.74 1.65
CA PRO A 865 30.30 -29.54 2.83
C PRO A 865 29.90 -28.69 4.03
N GLY A 866 28.73 -28.99 4.59
CA GLY A 866 28.18 -28.26 5.74
C GLY A 866 27.62 -26.87 5.40
N VAL A 867 27.33 -26.60 4.13
CA VAL A 867 26.61 -25.40 3.69
C VAL A 867 25.43 -25.80 2.81
N ALA A 868 24.24 -25.32 3.15
CA ALA A 868 23.09 -25.35 2.27
C ALA A 868 22.98 -24.01 1.55
N ALA A 869 22.97 -24.02 0.22
CA ALA A 869 22.88 -22.82 -0.61
C ALA A 869 21.86 -23.05 -1.75
N VAL A 870 20.72 -22.37 -1.67
CA VAL A 870 19.57 -22.60 -2.55
C VAL A 870 19.02 -21.28 -3.09
N TRP A 871 18.78 -21.22 -4.39
CA TRP A 871 17.97 -20.19 -5.02
C TRP A 871 16.51 -20.60 -5.02
N ARG A 872 15.66 -19.68 -4.58
CA ARG A 872 14.21 -19.79 -4.67
C ARG A 872 13.71 -18.77 -5.69
N ARG A 873 12.82 -19.16 -6.60
CA ARG A 873 12.31 -18.25 -7.66
C ARG A 873 10.83 -18.45 -7.91
N HIS A 874 10.10 -17.33 -8.00
CA HIS A 874 8.70 -17.29 -8.41
C HIS A 874 8.42 -15.97 -9.13
N GLY A 875 7.96 -16.03 -10.39
CA GLY A 875 7.80 -14.81 -11.20
C GLY A 875 9.13 -14.07 -11.37
N SER A 876 9.14 -12.78 -11.02
CA SER A 876 10.35 -11.93 -11.02
C SER A 876 11.11 -11.96 -9.68
N GLU A 877 10.59 -12.62 -8.65
CA GLU A 877 11.20 -12.65 -7.32
C GLU A 877 12.23 -13.79 -7.23
N ALA A 878 13.42 -13.48 -6.74
CA ALA A 878 14.48 -14.45 -6.48
C ALA A 878 15.07 -14.25 -5.09
N VAL A 879 15.20 -15.35 -4.33
CA VAL A 879 15.76 -15.32 -2.97
C VAL A 879 16.85 -16.38 -2.83
N LEU A 880 18.04 -15.94 -2.43
CA LEU A 880 19.17 -16.79 -2.08
C LEU A 880 19.11 -17.14 -0.59
N CYS A 881 18.97 -18.43 -0.29
CA CYS A 881 18.98 -18.96 1.06
C CYS A 881 20.30 -19.66 1.35
N LEU A 882 21.02 -19.19 2.37
CA LEU A 882 22.30 -19.73 2.81
C LEU A 882 22.23 -20.16 4.27
N THR A 883 22.65 -21.39 4.59
CA THR A 883 22.77 -21.88 5.96
C THR A 883 24.10 -22.59 6.14
N ASN A 884 24.92 -22.15 7.09
CA ASN A 884 26.15 -22.84 7.48
C ASN A 884 25.88 -23.79 8.65
N THR A 885 25.86 -25.09 8.36
CA THR A 885 25.70 -26.15 9.35
C THR A 885 27.05 -26.71 9.83
N SER A 886 28.17 -26.22 9.29
CA SER A 886 29.50 -26.62 9.73
C SER A 886 29.92 -25.89 11.01
N GLY A 887 30.78 -26.52 11.81
CA GLY A 887 31.40 -25.89 12.98
C GLY A 887 32.48 -24.84 12.68
N THR A 888 32.67 -24.45 11.42
CA THR A 888 33.70 -23.48 11.01
C THR A 888 33.10 -22.39 10.11
N GLN A 889 33.71 -21.19 10.12
CA GLN A 889 33.31 -20.11 9.22
C GLN A 889 33.57 -20.52 7.76
N ARG A 890 32.64 -20.16 6.87
CA ARG A 890 32.74 -20.43 5.42
C ARG A 890 32.62 -19.13 4.64
N THR A 891 33.49 -18.95 3.65
CA THR A 891 33.38 -17.89 2.65
C THR A 891 32.91 -18.51 1.35
N LEU A 892 31.77 -18.04 0.85
CA LEU A 892 31.14 -18.53 -0.36
C LEU A 892 31.28 -17.51 -1.47
N ARG A 893 31.51 -18.00 -2.69
CA ARG A 893 31.46 -17.20 -3.91
C ARG A 893 30.24 -17.65 -4.72
N VAL A 894 29.20 -16.83 -4.70
CA VAL A 894 27.94 -17.12 -5.39
C VAL A 894 27.95 -16.38 -6.72
N PRO A 895 27.81 -17.05 -7.87
CA PRO A 895 27.80 -16.38 -9.17
C PRO A 895 26.62 -15.40 -9.26
N ALA A 896 26.91 -14.17 -9.68
CA ALA A 896 25.90 -13.16 -9.96
C ALA A 896 25.39 -13.34 -11.39
N ARG A 897 24.10 -13.10 -11.61
CA ARG A 897 23.52 -13.06 -12.96
C ARG A 897 23.54 -11.62 -13.48
N PRO A 898 23.57 -11.41 -14.81
CA PRO A 898 23.53 -10.06 -15.38
C PRO A 898 22.33 -9.24 -14.89
N GLU A 899 21.17 -9.88 -14.73
CA GLU A 899 19.93 -9.29 -14.22
C GLU A 899 19.87 -9.10 -12.68
N GLU A 900 20.93 -9.43 -11.93
CA GLU A 900 20.94 -9.44 -10.46
C GLU A 900 22.24 -8.80 -9.92
N PRO A 901 22.42 -7.47 -10.04
CA PRO A 901 23.61 -6.76 -9.57
C PRO A 901 23.73 -6.70 -8.04
N GLU A 902 22.61 -6.78 -7.32
CA GLU A 902 22.55 -6.56 -5.86
C GLU A 902 21.74 -7.63 -5.11
N LEU A 903 22.17 -7.93 -3.88
CA LEU A 903 21.41 -8.75 -2.94
C LEU A 903 21.10 -7.97 -1.66
N LEU A 904 19.84 -7.99 -1.24
CA LEU A 904 19.34 -7.38 -0.02
C LEU A 904 19.12 -8.43 1.07
N VAL A 905 19.69 -8.26 2.26
CA VAL A 905 19.41 -9.17 3.39
C VAL A 905 17.94 -9.05 3.83
N LEU A 906 17.19 -10.14 3.72
CA LEU A 906 15.80 -10.26 4.17
C LEU A 906 15.67 -10.75 5.60
N ALA A 907 16.49 -11.75 5.97
CA ALA A 907 16.49 -12.33 7.29
C ALA A 907 17.86 -12.93 7.63
N GLU A 908 18.22 -12.82 8.89
CA GLU A 908 19.40 -13.42 9.48
C GLU A 908 19.00 -14.16 10.75
N ALA A 909 19.57 -15.35 10.94
CA ALA A 909 19.33 -16.18 12.10
C ALA A 909 20.64 -16.83 12.55
N VAL A 910 20.97 -16.77 13.85
CA VAL A 910 22.21 -17.29 14.43
C VAL A 910 21.86 -18.25 15.58
N ALA A 911 22.52 -19.40 15.65
CA ALA A 911 22.37 -20.33 16.77
C ALA A 911 23.00 -19.74 18.06
N ASP A 912 22.35 -19.90 19.21
CA ASP A 912 22.85 -19.36 20.49
C ASP A 912 24.24 -19.92 20.83
N GLY A 913 25.17 -19.03 21.23
CA GLY A 913 26.54 -19.38 21.64
C GLY A 913 27.64 -19.16 20.59
N ALA A 914 27.30 -18.88 19.33
CA ALA A 914 28.24 -18.28 18.39
C ALA A 914 28.34 -16.78 18.66
N SER A 915 29.54 -16.22 18.82
CA SER A 915 29.74 -14.78 18.96
C SER A 915 29.16 -14.06 17.73
N ALA A 916 27.91 -13.61 17.83
CA ALA A 916 27.31 -12.76 16.83
C ALA A 916 28.09 -11.44 16.78
N PRO A 917 28.42 -10.88 15.61
CA PRO A 917 28.63 -9.44 15.55
C PRO A 917 27.37 -8.78 16.11
N ALA A 918 27.53 -7.76 16.96
CA ALA A 918 26.41 -7.08 17.61
C ALA A 918 25.29 -6.79 16.59
N PRO A 919 24.01 -7.01 16.93
CA PRO A 919 22.91 -6.64 16.04
C PRO A 919 23.10 -5.18 15.64
N SER A 920 22.99 -4.90 14.35
CA SER A 920 23.09 -3.53 13.86
C SER A 920 22.09 -2.68 14.63
N PRO A 921 22.47 -1.44 15.04
CA PRO A 921 21.57 -0.60 15.82
C PRO A 921 20.24 -0.40 15.06
N PRO A 922 19.11 -0.29 15.77
CA PRO A 922 17.84 0.04 15.12
C PRO A 922 18.03 1.33 14.30
N GLY A 923 17.79 1.24 12.99
CA GLY A 923 18.03 2.32 12.02
C GLY A 923 19.24 2.13 11.07
N ALA A 924 19.96 1.00 11.14
CA ALA A 924 20.98 0.70 10.14
C ALA A 924 20.34 0.45 8.76
N ALA A 925 20.88 1.09 7.72
CA ALA A 925 20.51 0.84 6.33
C ALA A 925 20.61 -0.66 6.02
N PRO A 926 19.72 -1.21 5.18
CA PRO A 926 19.73 -2.64 4.90
C PRO A 926 21.09 -3.03 4.29
N THR A 927 21.64 -4.16 4.74
CA THR A 927 22.90 -4.66 4.23
C THR A 927 22.72 -5.10 2.78
N VAL A 928 23.26 -4.33 1.85
CA VAL A 928 23.30 -4.63 0.41
C VAL A 928 24.64 -5.28 0.07
N LEU A 929 24.60 -6.40 -0.65
CA LEU A 929 25.78 -7.02 -1.22
C LEU A 929 25.82 -6.71 -2.72
N HIS A 930 26.93 -6.12 -3.17
CA HIS A 930 27.16 -5.87 -4.60
C HIS A 930 28.00 -7.00 -5.20
N ALA A 931 27.67 -7.38 -6.43
CA ALA A 931 28.49 -8.31 -7.18
C ALA A 931 29.85 -7.68 -7.53
N ALA A 932 30.94 -8.40 -7.26
CA ALA A 932 32.28 -8.03 -7.69
C ALA A 932 32.82 -9.12 -8.63
N ASN A 933 33.24 -8.75 -9.84
CA ASN A 933 33.72 -9.69 -10.86
C ASN A 933 32.73 -10.83 -11.15
N GLY A 934 31.45 -10.49 -11.30
CA GLY A 934 30.38 -11.44 -11.63
C GLY A 934 30.01 -12.42 -10.51
N ALA A 935 30.35 -12.12 -9.24
CA ALA A 935 29.98 -12.95 -8.10
C ALA A 935 29.81 -12.16 -6.81
N PHE A 936 28.93 -12.64 -5.94
CA PHE A 936 28.79 -12.20 -4.55
C PHE A 936 29.73 -12.98 -3.65
N THR A 937 30.42 -12.28 -2.73
CA THR A 937 31.25 -12.92 -1.70
C THR A 937 30.52 -12.82 -0.36
N VAL A 938 30.15 -13.97 0.21
CA VAL A 938 29.37 -14.04 1.45
C VAL A 938 30.14 -14.81 2.52
N VAL A 939 30.27 -14.22 3.72
CA VAL A 939 30.93 -14.86 4.87
C VAL A 939 29.87 -15.33 5.87
N LEU A 940 29.84 -16.64 6.14
CA LEU A 940 28.90 -17.29 7.05
C LEU A 940 29.62 -17.88 8.26
N ALA A 941 29.34 -17.36 9.45
CA ALA A 941 29.77 -17.95 10.71
C ALA A 941 29.11 -19.33 10.95
N PRO A 942 29.67 -20.19 11.84
CA PRO A 942 29.03 -21.44 12.24
C PRO A 942 27.60 -21.21 12.74
N GLY A 943 26.64 -22.00 12.26
CA GLY A 943 25.24 -21.90 12.68
C GLY A 943 24.49 -20.65 12.16
N ARG A 944 25.11 -19.85 11.29
CA ARG A 944 24.50 -18.65 10.69
C ARG A 944 23.66 -19.03 9.47
N THR A 945 22.46 -18.47 9.39
CA THR A 945 21.57 -18.50 8.22
C THR A 945 21.34 -17.08 7.71
N LEU A 946 21.43 -16.89 6.40
CA LEU A 946 21.17 -15.64 5.69
C LEU A 946 20.24 -15.89 4.51
N TRP A 947 19.13 -15.15 4.45
CA TRP A 947 18.26 -15.09 3.29
C TRP A 947 18.36 -13.72 2.63
N LEU A 948 18.56 -13.72 1.32
CA LEU A 948 18.92 -12.54 0.55
C LEU A 948 18.00 -12.44 -0.68
N SER A 949 17.28 -11.33 -0.86
CA SER A 949 16.51 -11.09 -2.08
C SER A 949 17.43 -10.55 -3.17
N ALA A 950 17.31 -11.06 -4.39
CA ALA A 950 18.01 -10.49 -5.53
C ALA A 950 17.25 -9.27 -6.04
N TRP A 951 17.98 -8.20 -6.29
CA TRP A 951 17.46 -6.92 -6.71
C TRP A 951 18.18 -6.44 -7.97
N ASP A 952 17.40 -5.95 -8.94
CA ASP A 952 17.92 -5.26 -10.11
C ASP A 952 18.10 -3.77 -9.79
N SER A 953 19.32 -3.39 -9.44
CA SER A 953 19.68 -2.01 -9.08
C SER A 953 20.07 -1.17 -10.28
N ASP A 954 20.11 -1.72 -11.50
CA ASP A 954 20.41 -0.94 -12.70
C ASP A 954 19.30 0.08 -13.04
N GLY A 955 18.15 0.03 -12.36
CA GLY A 955 17.16 1.11 -12.37
C GLY A 955 17.52 2.33 -11.50
N THR A 956 18.53 2.21 -10.61
CA THR A 956 18.86 3.22 -9.61
C THR A 956 20.37 3.31 -9.40
N HIS A 957 21.14 3.86 -10.36
CA HIS A 957 22.21 4.83 -10.06
C HIS A 957 22.78 5.52 -11.32
N ARG A 958 22.79 6.86 -11.25
CA ARG A 958 23.49 7.87 -12.08
C ARG A 958 22.98 8.08 -13.51
N PHE A 959 21.87 8.81 -13.63
CA PHE A 959 21.60 9.63 -14.81
C PHE A 959 21.65 11.12 -14.46
N PRO A 960 22.37 11.94 -15.24
CA PRO A 960 22.25 13.39 -15.15
C PRO A 960 20.85 13.80 -15.62
N ALA A 961 20.14 14.54 -14.77
CA ALA A 961 18.93 15.34 -15.04
C ALA A 961 18.24 15.14 -16.41
N LEU A 962 17.45 14.07 -16.57
CA LEU A 962 16.51 13.90 -17.70
C LEU A 962 15.13 14.55 -17.43
N ALA A 963 14.92 15.11 -16.24
CA ALA A 963 13.71 15.89 -15.89
C ALA A 963 13.51 17.13 -16.78
N HIS A 964 14.60 17.69 -17.32
CA HIS A 964 14.54 18.89 -18.16
C HIS A 964 14.20 18.64 -19.64
N THR A 965 14.30 17.40 -20.13
CA THR A 965 14.12 17.11 -21.58
C THR A 965 12.71 16.64 -21.93
N TYR A 966 11.89 16.27 -20.94
CA TYR A 966 10.51 15.76 -21.14
C TYR A 966 9.48 16.41 -20.22
N GLY A 967 9.83 17.56 -19.64
CA GLY A 967 8.91 18.34 -18.83
C GLY A 967 8.30 17.59 -17.64
N LEU A 968 8.99 16.58 -17.08
CA LEU A 968 8.57 15.96 -15.83
C LEU A 968 9.12 16.82 -14.67
N PRO A 969 8.28 17.36 -13.76
CA PRO A 969 8.72 18.29 -12.73
C PRO A 969 9.73 17.64 -11.77
N SER A 970 10.73 18.42 -11.36
CA SER A 970 11.60 18.12 -10.22
C SER A 970 11.15 19.00 -9.06
N ASP A 971 10.41 18.44 -8.12
CA ASP A 971 10.25 18.99 -6.77
C ASP A 971 11.05 18.15 -5.78
#